data_AF-A0A972CCH1-F1
#
_entry.id   AF-A0A972CCH1-F1
#
_cell.length_a   1.000
_cell.length_b   1.000
_cell.length_c   1.000
_cell.angle_alpha   90.00
_cell.angle_beta   90.00
_cell.angle_gamma   90.00
#
_symmetry.space_group_name_H-M   'P 1'
#
loop_
_entity.id
_entity.type
_entity.pdbx_description
1 polymer ?
#
loop_
_entity_poly.entity_id
_entity_poly.type
_entity_poly.pdbx_seq_one_letter_code
_entity_poly.pdbx_strand_id
1 'polypeptide(L)'
;MKKLIDEIKDYAPSYGSLPFWSWNDKLDPDELKRQIHNMHELKMNGFFMHARGGLETEYMSDEWFECIEACVDEAKKLDMEAWSYDENGWPSGFAGGELLGDPANHALYLRFNESGTFPEDGDVLAVYVMEGESVRRVTQPCGANKYLVITRHADSSYVDTLDASITAKFIAATHERYLHRLGSDFGGGMPGFFTDEPQYYRWATPWSNILPREFKNKYGYDIFDNLPALFIDCEGDKEFRHDYYLLLHTLFINNFIKPIYEWCEKHGCKITGHAVEEGSLSGQMWCCGGVMPFYEYQHMPGIDYLGRGLSSDLAPRQLGSVCEQLGKSKALSEMFGCCGWDVSPLELKRIAELQYAGGVNVMCQHLYAYSERGQRKRDYPAHYSEHLPWQRYLNEFNIYFNNLGAALSRGKESADVLVIHPMHSAYLTYKRDMDYGSVAELSNKLYQLSDQLGQNQIAYHYGDEILMAKYGSVTGDTIRVGLCEYKYVILPYCETLDSSTVALLRRYLAGGGKLWMYGPAPTRVDGRLADYSWLKSNITFSEIQAAAEFSLSRDGKNVPALRTMIRKTPEGRLFYVVNLSDKEITGVKASLVGCKKVCGLDMHTLEPFALLGEHTERGALVTLDFEPGQSYVLVESPEALDFVAEKPAKPAPIKLSERMSFARKPENALTLDRARVSTDGEIFSELRPIEEIRDTLLRDRYRGPLYLKFEFNVLEKPGSVRAVFEPLNFTRLEFNGTNIEPDGEYRIDRSFMSADISSLLCIGTNEFVMGFDYYQRDYVYYVLYGGVSESLRNCLAFDTEIECVYLFGDFAVDTERSRFIPGERNSLRYDGVFALKKQASDVDAAHITEDGYPFFAGEMELSTKYRYTPGDPTGLELGGRWAVCEVSVNGEHAATLMFTNRCDLAPYLKNGENTITLKIYNSNRNLLGPHHRHDPEPYGVGPNTFSFEGEWRDGKCSAYDVRYAFVRFGIET
;
A
#
# COMPACT_ATOMS: atom_id res chain seq x y z
N MET A 1 13.38 1.96 33.10
CA MET A 1 12.10 1.58 32.50
C MET A 1 11.12 2.73 32.46
N LYS A 2 10.75 3.32 33.61
CA LYS A 2 9.74 4.40 33.66
C LYS A 2 10.03 5.53 32.66
N LYS A 3 11.28 6.02 32.64
CA LYS A 3 11.72 7.07 31.71
C LYS A 3 11.49 6.71 30.22
N LEU A 4 11.80 5.47 29.83
CA LEU A 4 11.59 5.03 28.45
C LEU A 4 10.10 4.95 28.10
N ILE A 5 9.25 4.48 29.02
CA ILE A 5 7.80 4.46 28.82
C ILE A 5 7.24 5.87 28.71
N ASP A 6 7.69 6.79 29.57
CA ASP A 6 7.28 8.20 29.52
C ASP A 6 7.72 8.83 28.18
N GLU A 7 8.95 8.56 27.71
CA GLU A 7 9.41 8.98 26.38
C GLU A 7 8.60 8.35 25.23
N ILE A 8 8.17 7.09 25.32
CA ILE A 8 7.30 6.50 24.28
C ILE A 8 5.95 7.24 24.25
N LYS A 9 5.34 7.48 25.42
CA LYS A 9 4.06 8.19 25.54
C LYS A 9 4.12 9.60 24.97
N ASP A 10 5.17 10.34 25.28
CA ASP A 10 5.33 11.73 24.84
C ASP A 10 5.51 11.84 23.32
N TYR A 11 6.16 10.86 22.69
CA TYR A 11 6.43 10.89 21.25
C TYR A 11 5.39 10.13 20.41
N ALA A 12 4.63 9.20 20.98
CA ALA A 12 3.65 8.38 20.27
C ALA A 12 2.74 9.18 19.33
N PRO A 13 2.16 10.34 19.73
CA PRO A 13 1.35 11.14 18.82
C PRO A 13 2.09 11.52 17.52
N SER A 14 3.37 11.92 17.62
CA SER A 14 4.17 12.32 16.45
C SER A 14 4.53 11.19 15.48
N TYR A 15 4.34 9.93 15.88
CA TYR A 15 4.52 8.73 15.04
C TYR A 15 3.18 8.16 14.55
N GLY A 16 2.07 8.86 14.81
CA GLY A 16 0.77 8.41 14.35
C GLY A 16 0.59 8.48 12.85
N SER A 17 -0.42 7.75 12.36
CA SER A 17 -0.66 7.63 10.93
C SER A 17 -0.94 8.98 10.28
N LEU A 18 -0.50 9.10 9.03
CA LEU A 18 -0.73 10.21 8.12
C LEU A 18 -1.42 9.64 6.87
N PRO A 19 -2.73 9.34 6.90
CA PRO A 19 -3.43 8.79 5.75
C PRO A 19 -3.35 9.70 4.52
N PHE A 20 -3.39 9.08 3.35
CA PHE A 20 -3.81 9.78 2.14
C PHE A 20 -5.28 10.11 2.26
N TRP A 21 -5.58 11.41 2.28
CA TRP A 21 -6.95 11.89 2.30
C TRP A 21 -7.35 12.26 0.88
N SER A 22 -8.06 11.35 0.22
CA SER A 22 -8.48 11.47 -1.17
C SER A 22 -9.53 12.55 -1.31
N TRP A 23 -9.10 13.75 -1.71
CA TRP A 23 -9.96 14.83 -2.17
C TRP A 23 -10.41 14.51 -3.58
N ASN A 24 -11.55 13.86 -3.66
CA ASN A 24 -12.02 13.18 -4.86
C ASN A 24 -13.44 13.61 -5.25
N ASP A 25 -13.99 14.71 -4.74
CA ASP A 25 -15.34 15.19 -5.09
C ASP A 25 -15.39 16.73 -5.08
N LYS A 26 -16.59 17.32 -5.15
CA LYS A 26 -16.81 18.72 -4.83
C LYS A 26 -16.55 18.94 -3.34
N LEU A 27 -15.55 19.75 -3.04
CA LEU A 27 -15.04 19.93 -1.69
C LEU A 27 -15.87 20.99 -0.97
N ASP A 28 -16.21 20.71 0.29
CA ASP A 28 -16.89 21.63 1.19
C ASP A 28 -16.04 21.80 2.46
N PRO A 29 -15.59 23.03 2.79
CA PRO A 29 -14.82 23.32 3.99
C PRO A 29 -15.40 22.78 5.29
N ASP A 30 -16.73 22.70 5.44
CA ASP A 30 -17.33 22.22 6.69
C ASP A 30 -17.32 20.69 6.79
N GLU A 31 -17.50 20.00 5.67
CA GLU A 31 -17.33 18.55 5.60
C GLU A 31 -15.86 18.16 5.82
N LEU A 32 -14.92 18.91 5.22
CA LEU A 32 -13.48 18.73 5.42
C LEU A 32 -13.12 18.81 6.92
N LYS A 33 -13.57 19.83 7.64
CA LYS A 33 -13.35 19.97 9.10
C LYS A 33 -13.94 18.80 9.88
N ARG A 34 -15.14 18.33 9.52
CA ARG A 34 -15.77 17.18 10.18
C ARG A 34 -14.94 15.91 10.01
N GLN A 35 -14.43 15.66 8.81
CA GLN A 35 -13.55 14.50 8.56
C GLN A 35 -12.21 14.62 9.30
N ILE A 36 -11.67 15.83 9.45
CA ILE A 36 -10.50 16.09 10.31
C ILE A 36 -10.78 15.71 11.76
N HIS A 37 -11.94 16.08 12.33
CA HIS A 37 -12.32 15.65 13.68
C HIS A 37 -12.43 14.13 13.80
N ASN A 38 -12.99 13.46 12.78
CA ASN A 38 -13.05 12.00 12.76
C ASN A 38 -11.64 11.38 12.77
N MET A 39 -10.72 11.85 11.93
CA MET A 39 -9.33 11.38 11.93
C MET A 39 -8.63 11.60 13.28
N HIS A 40 -8.86 12.74 13.93
CA HIS A 40 -8.35 13.03 15.28
C HIS A 40 -8.90 12.05 16.34
N GLU A 41 -10.21 11.73 16.30
CA GLU A 41 -10.82 10.76 17.20
C GLU A 41 -10.22 9.36 17.03
N LEU A 42 -9.84 9.00 15.79
CA LEU A 42 -9.14 7.76 15.45
C LEU A 42 -7.64 7.77 15.79
N LYS A 43 -7.12 8.80 16.45
CA LYS A 43 -5.70 8.90 16.86
C LYS A 43 -4.69 8.96 15.72
N MET A 44 -5.12 9.48 14.57
CA MET A 44 -4.22 9.84 13.47
C MET A 44 -3.48 11.14 13.81
N ASN A 45 -2.24 11.30 13.33
CA ASN A 45 -1.41 12.47 13.63
C ASN A 45 -1.65 13.64 12.66
N GLY A 46 -2.25 13.37 11.51
CA GLY A 46 -2.35 14.32 10.40
C GLY A 46 -2.93 13.65 9.17
N PHE A 47 -2.70 14.23 8.00
CA PHE A 47 -3.21 13.73 6.72
C PHE A 47 -2.48 14.40 5.56
N PHE A 48 -2.47 13.74 4.40
CA PHE A 48 -2.06 14.31 3.13
C PHE A 48 -3.29 14.69 2.31
N MET A 49 -3.49 15.98 2.04
CA MET A 49 -4.60 16.50 1.23
C MET A 49 -4.35 16.17 -0.25
N HIS A 50 -4.83 15.01 -0.70
CA HIS A 50 -4.47 14.39 -1.97
C HIS A 50 -5.57 14.60 -3.01
N ALA A 51 -5.31 15.45 -4.01
CA ALA A 51 -6.18 15.58 -5.20
C ALA A 51 -6.19 14.26 -5.98
N ARG A 52 -7.39 13.70 -6.20
CA ARG A 52 -7.52 12.33 -6.72
C ARG A 52 -8.68 12.21 -7.72
N GLY A 53 -8.67 11.14 -8.52
CA GLY A 53 -9.69 10.87 -9.53
C GLY A 53 -11.12 11.02 -9.00
N GLY A 54 -11.95 11.78 -9.72
CA GLY A 54 -13.28 12.21 -9.30
C GLY A 54 -13.35 13.64 -8.76
N LEU A 55 -12.23 14.32 -8.51
CA LEU A 55 -12.21 15.69 -8.02
C LEU A 55 -12.98 16.64 -8.97
N GLU A 56 -14.01 17.31 -8.43
CA GLU A 56 -14.79 18.32 -9.16
C GLU A 56 -14.31 19.75 -8.88
N THR A 57 -13.67 19.97 -7.73
CA THR A 57 -13.06 21.26 -7.38
C THR A 57 -11.79 21.46 -8.20
N GLU A 58 -11.70 22.54 -8.97
CA GLU A 58 -10.55 22.77 -9.85
C GLU A 58 -9.25 22.90 -9.04
N TYR A 59 -8.27 22.04 -9.34
CA TYR A 59 -6.96 22.03 -8.68
C TYR A 59 -6.26 23.38 -8.83
N MET A 60 -5.67 23.90 -7.74
CA MET A 60 -5.00 25.22 -7.68
C MET A 60 -5.91 26.44 -7.92
N SER A 61 -7.24 26.27 -7.95
CA SER A 61 -8.19 27.39 -7.98
C SER A 61 -8.31 28.10 -6.62
N ASP A 62 -9.01 29.24 -6.59
CA ASP A 62 -9.29 29.94 -5.33
C ASP A 62 -10.09 29.06 -4.35
N GLU A 63 -11.06 28.29 -4.86
CA GLU A 63 -11.88 27.38 -4.06
C GLU A 63 -11.06 26.21 -3.48
N TRP A 64 -10.07 25.71 -4.24
CA TRP A 64 -9.08 24.75 -3.74
C TRP A 64 -8.33 25.32 -2.55
N PHE A 65 -7.83 26.56 -2.66
CA PHE A 65 -7.09 27.19 -1.57
C PHE A 65 -7.95 27.56 -0.37
N GLU A 66 -9.23 27.88 -0.55
CA GLU A 66 -10.18 28.04 0.56
C GLU A 66 -10.32 26.74 1.36
N CYS A 67 -10.35 25.58 0.68
CA CYS A 67 -10.36 24.27 1.32
C CYS A 67 -9.05 23.98 2.06
N ILE A 68 -7.89 24.28 1.44
CA ILE A 68 -6.57 24.12 2.08
C ILE A 68 -6.49 24.97 3.36
N GLU A 69 -6.86 26.25 3.28
CA GLU A 69 -6.84 27.17 4.43
C GLU A 69 -7.73 26.68 5.57
N ALA A 70 -8.95 26.23 5.25
CA ALA A 70 -9.86 25.66 6.24
C ALA A 70 -9.28 24.42 6.94
N CYS A 71 -8.60 23.54 6.19
CA CYS A 71 -7.98 22.33 6.75
C CYS A 71 -6.77 22.65 7.62
N VAL A 72 -5.90 23.56 7.15
CA VAL A 72 -4.72 24.01 7.89
C VAL A 72 -5.14 24.68 9.20
N ASP A 73 -6.17 25.53 9.19
CA ASP A 73 -6.68 26.18 10.39
C ASP A 73 -7.33 25.22 11.38
N GLU A 74 -8.06 24.20 10.89
CA GLU A 74 -8.66 23.20 11.78
C GLU A 74 -7.61 22.26 12.37
N ALA A 75 -6.63 21.82 11.57
CA ALA A 75 -5.55 20.97 12.03
C ALA A 75 -4.72 21.62 13.15
N LYS A 76 -4.45 22.93 13.08
CA LYS A 76 -3.79 23.68 14.17
C LYS A 76 -4.57 23.63 15.49
N LYS A 77 -5.90 23.64 15.45
CA LYS A 77 -6.73 23.58 16.67
C LYS A 77 -6.66 22.22 17.35
N LEU A 78 -6.38 21.17 16.58
CA LEU A 78 -6.32 19.79 17.03
C LEU A 78 -4.89 19.25 17.17
N ASP A 79 -3.87 20.08 16.95
CA ASP A 79 -2.45 19.69 16.94
C ASP A 79 -2.15 18.56 15.93
N MET A 80 -2.76 18.66 14.73
CA MET A 80 -2.57 17.72 13.63
C MET A 80 -1.70 18.30 12.52
N GLU A 81 -1.04 17.43 11.77
CA GLU A 81 -0.20 17.78 10.62
C GLU A 81 -1.01 17.78 9.30
N ALA A 82 -1.35 18.95 8.75
CA ALA A 82 -2.03 19.09 7.45
C ALA A 82 -1.03 19.19 6.29
N TRP A 83 -0.62 18.07 5.71
CA TRP A 83 0.34 18.05 4.61
C TRP A 83 -0.32 18.29 3.25
N SER A 84 0.37 19.02 2.37
CA SER A 84 -0.04 19.14 0.97
C SER A 84 0.45 17.93 0.17
N TYR A 85 -0.34 17.53 -0.81
CA TYR A 85 0.11 16.67 -1.90
C TYR A 85 0.48 17.59 -3.10
N ASP A 86 1.64 17.40 -3.72
CA ASP A 86 2.20 18.37 -4.68
C ASP A 86 1.69 18.24 -6.12
N GLU A 87 0.70 17.38 -6.36
CA GLU A 87 0.18 17.02 -7.67
C GLU A 87 -1.36 16.81 -7.65
N ASN A 88 -1.99 16.75 -8.83
CA ASN A 88 -3.33 16.19 -9.01
C ASN A 88 -3.20 14.79 -9.63
N GLY A 89 -3.60 13.75 -8.90
CA GLY A 89 -3.23 12.37 -9.24
C GLY A 89 -1.73 12.14 -9.03
N TRP A 90 -1.20 11.08 -9.64
CA TRP A 90 0.23 10.72 -9.62
C TRP A 90 0.65 10.30 -11.04
N PRO A 91 1.93 10.43 -11.42
CA PRO A 91 3.09 10.80 -10.60
C PRO A 91 3.37 12.31 -10.53
N SER A 92 4.09 12.78 -9.52
CA SER A 92 4.44 14.20 -9.36
C SER A 92 5.31 14.74 -10.50
N GLY A 93 5.03 15.96 -10.94
CA GLY A 93 5.93 16.76 -11.77
C GLY A 93 5.27 17.61 -12.84
N PHE A 94 3.97 17.45 -13.10
CA PHE A 94 3.26 18.07 -14.22
C PHE A 94 2.15 19.06 -13.81
N ALA A 95 1.91 19.23 -12.51
CA ALA A 95 1.05 20.26 -11.89
C ALA A 95 -0.39 20.28 -12.44
N GLY A 96 -1.09 19.15 -12.37
CA GLY A 96 -2.47 18.99 -12.81
C GLY A 96 -2.66 19.15 -14.31
N GLY A 97 -1.57 19.05 -15.08
CA GLY A 97 -1.55 19.19 -16.54
C GLY A 97 -1.06 20.54 -17.03
N GLU A 98 -0.81 21.52 -16.14
CA GLU A 98 -0.38 22.87 -16.52
C GLU A 98 0.88 22.84 -17.39
N LEU A 99 1.88 22.02 -17.02
CA LEU A 99 3.14 21.93 -17.76
C LEU A 99 3.01 21.19 -19.09
N LEU A 100 1.98 20.36 -19.28
CA LEU A 100 1.80 19.54 -20.49
C LEU A 100 1.36 20.36 -21.70
N GLY A 101 0.91 21.60 -21.50
CA GLY A 101 0.55 22.52 -22.59
C GLY A 101 1.73 22.95 -23.46
N ASP A 102 2.97 22.79 -22.99
CA ASP A 102 4.20 23.03 -23.76
C ASP A 102 4.87 21.69 -24.09
N PRO A 103 4.85 21.24 -25.37
CA PRO A 103 5.48 19.98 -25.79
C PRO A 103 6.98 19.90 -25.53
N ALA A 104 7.66 21.03 -25.29
CA ALA A 104 9.07 21.02 -24.90
C ALA A 104 9.29 20.43 -23.49
N ASN A 105 8.24 20.35 -22.67
CA ASN A 105 8.31 19.75 -21.33
C ASN A 105 8.06 18.25 -21.33
N HIS A 106 7.55 17.66 -22.42
CA HIS A 106 7.09 16.26 -22.46
C HIS A 106 8.22 15.27 -22.18
N ALA A 107 7.91 14.22 -21.42
CA ALA A 107 8.81 13.11 -21.20
C ALA A 107 9.22 12.48 -22.55
N LEU A 108 10.51 12.23 -22.75
CA LEU A 108 11.04 11.66 -24.00
C LEU A 108 11.49 10.23 -23.80
N TYR A 109 11.34 9.42 -24.84
CA TYR A 109 11.78 8.03 -24.82
C TYR A 109 12.24 7.53 -26.19
N LEU A 110 12.99 6.42 -26.17
CA LEU A 110 13.53 5.75 -27.34
C LEU A 110 12.76 4.47 -27.66
N ARG A 111 12.66 4.18 -28.95
CA ARG A 111 12.26 2.88 -29.49
C ARG A 111 13.33 2.34 -30.43
N PHE A 112 13.43 1.02 -30.50
CA PHE A 112 14.37 0.31 -31.35
C PHE A 112 13.61 -0.53 -32.36
N ASN A 113 14.04 -0.47 -33.62
CA ASN A 113 13.53 -1.32 -34.70
C ASN A 113 14.65 -1.76 -35.63
N GLU A 114 14.45 -2.89 -36.28
CA GLU A 114 15.34 -3.38 -37.32
C GLU A 114 14.70 -3.14 -38.69
N SER A 115 15.49 -2.66 -39.66
CA SER A 115 15.02 -2.39 -41.01
C SER A 115 15.93 -3.02 -42.06
N GLY A 116 15.34 -3.57 -43.12
CA GLY A 116 16.09 -4.08 -44.28
C GLY A 116 16.62 -2.97 -45.20
N THR A 117 16.11 -1.75 -45.08
CA THR A 117 16.51 -0.57 -45.87
C THR A 117 16.86 0.59 -44.95
N PHE A 118 17.71 1.50 -45.43
CA PHE A 118 18.03 2.72 -44.67
C PHE A 118 16.75 3.57 -44.53
N PRO A 119 16.40 4.05 -43.33
CA PRO A 119 15.19 4.85 -43.15
C PRO A 119 15.38 6.25 -43.74
N GLU A 120 14.44 6.69 -44.58
CA GLU A 120 14.48 8.00 -45.24
C GLU A 120 13.53 9.04 -44.59
N ASP A 121 12.57 8.60 -43.76
CA ASP A 121 11.54 9.42 -43.12
C ASP A 121 11.35 9.05 -41.63
N GLY A 122 10.80 10.00 -40.84
CA GLY A 122 10.35 9.80 -39.45
C GLY A 122 11.26 10.42 -38.38
N ASP A 123 10.85 10.29 -37.11
CA ASP A 123 11.61 10.77 -35.93
C ASP A 123 12.82 9.88 -35.61
N VAL A 124 13.66 9.62 -36.62
CA VAL A 124 14.88 8.83 -36.51
C VAL A 124 15.94 9.64 -35.76
N LEU A 125 16.38 9.14 -34.61
CA LEU A 125 17.43 9.74 -33.81
C LEU A 125 18.82 9.34 -34.32
N ALA A 126 19.02 8.04 -34.61
CA ALA A 126 20.26 7.52 -35.16
C ALA A 126 20.07 6.13 -35.82
N VAL A 127 20.91 5.84 -36.81
CA VAL A 127 20.92 4.58 -37.55
C VAL A 127 22.30 3.94 -37.43
N TYR A 128 22.33 2.61 -37.27
CA TYR A 128 23.55 1.83 -37.10
C TYR A 128 23.54 0.58 -37.96
N VAL A 129 24.73 0.00 -38.14
CA VAL A 129 24.92 -1.34 -38.71
C VAL A 129 25.84 -2.14 -37.79
N MET A 130 25.69 -3.46 -37.79
CA MET A 130 26.61 -4.37 -37.09
C MET A 130 27.85 -4.63 -37.94
N GLU A 131 29.03 -4.53 -37.33
CA GLU A 131 30.32 -4.93 -37.91
C GLU A 131 30.99 -5.95 -36.96
N GLY A 132 30.75 -7.23 -37.24
CA GLY A 132 31.06 -8.29 -36.28
C GLY A 132 30.18 -8.15 -35.04
N GLU A 133 30.80 -7.95 -33.88
CA GLU A 133 30.12 -7.70 -32.60
C GLU A 133 30.01 -6.20 -32.27
N SER A 134 30.68 -5.34 -33.04
CA SER A 134 30.66 -3.88 -32.84
C SER A 134 29.50 -3.22 -33.61
N VAL A 135 29.08 -2.04 -33.17
CA VAL A 135 28.12 -1.21 -33.89
C VAL A 135 28.81 -0.02 -34.52
N ARG A 136 28.37 0.36 -35.72
CA ARG A 136 28.84 1.58 -36.40
C ARG A 136 27.66 2.45 -36.80
N ARG A 137 27.67 3.70 -36.36
CA ARG A 137 26.69 4.71 -36.77
C ARG A 137 26.82 5.01 -38.27
N VAL A 138 25.69 5.11 -38.95
CA VAL A 138 25.58 5.47 -40.37
C VAL A 138 24.58 6.60 -40.57
N THR A 139 24.88 7.52 -41.47
CA THR A 139 24.02 8.68 -41.78
C THR A 139 23.45 8.62 -43.20
N GLN A 140 23.80 7.58 -43.96
CA GLN A 140 23.33 7.36 -45.33
C GLN A 140 23.34 5.85 -45.65
N PRO A 141 22.61 5.39 -46.68
CA PRO A 141 22.64 3.99 -47.10
C PRO A 141 24.09 3.53 -47.39
N CYS A 142 24.46 2.38 -46.82
CA CYS A 142 25.82 1.83 -46.95
C CYS A 142 25.84 0.39 -47.52
N GLY A 143 24.72 -0.06 -48.09
CA GLY A 143 24.57 -1.40 -48.64
C GLY A 143 24.45 -2.52 -47.59
N ALA A 144 24.19 -2.17 -46.32
CA ALA A 144 23.92 -3.17 -45.29
C ALA A 144 22.56 -3.84 -45.51
N ASN A 145 22.48 -5.14 -45.22
CA ASN A 145 21.23 -5.91 -45.30
C ASN A 145 20.28 -5.63 -44.13
N LYS A 146 20.79 -4.99 -43.07
CA LYS A 146 20.07 -4.73 -41.83
C LYS A 146 20.61 -3.45 -41.20
N TYR A 147 19.70 -2.54 -40.90
CA TYR A 147 19.94 -1.31 -40.16
C TYR A 147 19.26 -1.40 -38.80
N LEU A 148 19.97 -0.97 -37.77
CA LEU A 148 19.45 -0.78 -36.43
C LEU A 148 18.99 0.67 -36.32
N VAL A 149 17.69 0.88 -36.16
CA VAL A 149 17.06 2.20 -36.21
C VAL A 149 16.55 2.56 -34.82
N ILE A 150 17.04 3.67 -34.29
CA ILE A 150 16.59 4.22 -33.00
C ILE A 150 15.75 5.46 -33.29
N THR A 151 14.51 5.47 -32.82
CA THR A 151 13.57 6.59 -32.95
C THR A 151 13.31 7.23 -31.59
N ARG A 152 13.08 8.55 -31.60
CA ARG A 152 12.74 9.34 -30.39
C ARG A 152 11.26 9.70 -30.43
N HIS A 153 10.60 9.58 -29.29
CA HIS A 153 9.19 9.87 -29.10
C HIS A 153 9.00 10.74 -27.86
N ALA A 154 7.81 11.32 -27.72
CA ALA A 154 7.38 12.10 -26.56
C ALA A 154 6.06 11.55 -26.01
N ASP A 155 5.88 11.59 -24.70
CA ASP A 155 4.60 11.32 -24.04
C ASP A 155 3.90 12.64 -23.70
N SER A 156 2.68 12.82 -24.18
CA SER A 156 1.90 14.04 -23.94
C SER A 156 1.27 14.12 -22.55
N SER A 157 1.53 13.12 -21.70
CA SER A 157 0.83 12.88 -20.44
C SER A 157 1.72 13.11 -19.22
N TYR A 158 3.04 13.24 -19.42
CA TYR A 158 4.03 13.41 -18.37
C TYR A 158 5.23 14.27 -18.84
N VAL A 159 6.09 14.66 -17.91
CA VAL A 159 7.18 15.62 -18.15
C VAL A 159 8.58 15.01 -18.06
N ASP A 160 9.56 15.63 -18.73
CA ASP A 160 10.98 15.24 -18.65
C ASP A 160 11.61 15.74 -17.33
N THR A 161 11.55 14.89 -16.30
CA THR A 161 12.13 15.15 -14.97
C THR A 161 13.66 15.16 -14.95
N LEU A 162 14.32 14.79 -16.05
CA LEU A 162 15.79 14.84 -16.15
C LEU A 162 16.28 16.26 -16.45
N ASP A 163 15.44 17.18 -16.94
CA ASP A 163 15.81 18.58 -17.18
C ASP A 163 15.39 19.46 -15.99
N ALA A 164 16.38 20.00 -15.27
CA ALA A 164 16.15 20.86 -14.11
C ALA A 164 15.31 22.12 -14.42
N SER A 165 15.29 22.58 -15.67
CA SER A 165 14.46 23.73 -16.05
C SER A 165 12.97 23.41 -16.03
N ILE A 166 12.59 22.15 -16.21
CA ILE A 166 11.20 21.67 -16.13
C ILE A 166 10.78 21.54 -14.66
N THR A 167 11.63 20.96 -13.81
CA THR A 167 11.39 20.92 -12.36
C THR A 167 11.25 22.33 -11.76
N ALA A 168 12.02 23.31 -12.24
CA ALA A 168 11.85 24.71 -11.83
C ALA A 168 10.46 25.28 -12.20
N LYS A 169 9.90 24.90 -13.35
CA LYS A 169 8.52 25.25 -13.72
C LYS A 169 7.51 24.55 -12.80
N PHE A 170 7.74 23.29 -12.43
CA PHE A 170 6.89 22.55 -11.50
C PHE A 170 6.83 23.24 -10.12
N ILE A 171 7.99 23.57 -9.54
CA ILE A 171 8.08 24.32 -8.27
C ILE A 171 7.32 25.65 -8.36
N ALA A 172 7.44 26.37 -9.48
CA ALA A 172 6.73 27.63 -9.69
C ALA A 172 5.21 27.47 -9.80
N ALA A 173 4.74 26.39 -10.43
CA ALA A 173 3.32 26.09 -10.62
C ALA A 173 2.64 25.56 -9.35
N THR A 174 3.40 24.94 -8.43
CA THR A 174 2.85 24.31 -7.23
C THR A 174 3.36 24.96 -5.94
N HIS A 175 4.60 24.70 -5.57
CA HIS A 175 5.21 25.06 -4.28
C HIS A 175 5.18 26.57 -4.01
N GLU A 176 5.52 27.40 -5.01
CA GLU A 176 5.49 28.87 -4.89
C GLU A 176 4.06 29.40 -4.71
N ARG A 177 3.05 28.76 -5.30
CA ARG A 177 1.64 29.15 -5.11
C ARG A 177 1.17 28.89 -3.68
N TYR A 178 1.48 27.72 -3.13
CA TYR A 178 1.20 27.40 -1.73
C TYR A 178 1.88 28.38 -0.77
N LEU A 179 3.17 28.68 -1.00
CA LEU A 179 3.92 29.66 -0.22
C LEU A 179 3.25 31.04 -0.26
N HIS A 180 2.90 31.52 -1.46
CA HIS A 180 2.25 32.82 -1.63
C HIS A 180 0.88 32.88 -0.93
N ARG A 181 0.09 31.81 -1.03
CA ARG A 181 -1.29 31.80 -0.50
C ARG A 181 -1.34 31.65 1.02
N LEU A 182 -0.52 30.76 1.60
CA LEU A 182 -0.54 30.45 3.04
C LEU A 182 0.30 31.42 3.88
N GLY A 183 1.27 32.12 3.29
CA GLY A 183 2.08 33.12 3.98
C GLY A 183 2.72 32.56 5.26
N SER A 184 2.31 33.06 6.43
CA SER A 184 2.88 32.65 7.72
C SER A 184 2.55 31.23 8.16
N ASP A 185 1.52 30.62 7.57
CA ASP A 185 1.12 29.25 7.91
C ASP A 185 1.93 28.19 7.17
N PHE A 186 2.68 28.60 6.15
CA PHE A 186 3.57 27.75 5.38
C PHE A 186 4.75 27.26 6.23
N GLY A 187 5.00 25.94 6.25
CA GLY A 187 6.04 25.32 7.09
C GLY A 187 5.67 25.19 8.58
N GLY A 188 4.61 25.88 9.02
CA GLY A 188 4.02 25.76 10.35
C GLY A 188 2.77 24.89 10.35
N GLY A 189 1.62 25.48 10.02
CA GLY A 189 0.33 24.78 9.97
C GLY A 189 0.23 23.77 8.82
N MET A 190 0.96 24.01 7.73
CA MET A 190 1.19 23.03 6.66
C MET A 190 2.67 22.61 6.68
N PRO A 191 3.03 21.41 7.19
CA PRO A 191 4.43 21.06 7.42
C PRO A 191 5.28 20.97 6.16
N GLY A 192 4.68 20.67 5.00
CA GLY A 192 5.39 20.45 3.76
C GLY A 192 4.56 19.70 2.72
N PHE A 193 5.29 19.04 1.81
CA PHE A 193 4.73 18.34 0.65
C PHE A 193 5.00 16.84 0.68
N PHE A 194 4.06 16.07 0.15
CA PHE A 194 4.26 14.71 -0.32
C PHE A 194 4.47 14.74 -1.84
N THR A 195 5.55 14.10 -2.30
CA THR A 195 5.88 13.91 -3.72
C THR A 195 5.77 12.42 -4.04
N ASP A 196 4.93 12.08 -5.02
CA ASP A 196 4.50 10.71 -5.28
C ASP A 196 5.01 10.16 -6.63
N GLU A 197 5.62 8.99 -6.57
CA GLU A 197 6.12 8.22 -7.72
C GLU A 197 6.85 9.00 -8.85
N PRO A 198 7.68 10.03 -8.58
CA PRO A 198 8.34 10.74 -9.66
C PRO A 198 9.26 9.81 -10.45
N GLN A 199 9.32 10.01 -11.77
CA GLN A 199 9.99 9.09 -12.68
C GLN A 199 10.62 9.82 -13.86
N TYR A 200 11.60 9.23 -14.53
CA TYR A 200 12.00 9.74 -15.86
C TYR A 200 10.99 9.35 -16.95
N TYR A 201 10.61 8.07 -17.03
CA TYR A 201 9.59 7.51 -17.93
C TYR A 201 9.55 5.97 -17.80
N ARG A 202 8.45 5.40 -17.27
CA ARG A 202 8.38 3.95 -17.05
C ARG A 202 8.08 3.10 -18.27
N TRP A 203 7.47 3.60 -19.35
CA TRP A 203 6.90 2.74 -20.41
C TRP A 203 7.82 2.39 -21.58
N ALA A 204 9.01 3.00 -21.67
CA ALA A 204 10.03 2.69 -22.67
C ALA A 204 11.42 3.14 -22.17
N THR A 205 12.47 2.95 -22.99
CA THR A 205 13.83 3.41 -22.64
C THR A 205 13.84 4.95 -22.56
N PRO A 206 14.07 5.55 -21.39
CA PRO A 206 13.97 7.00 -21.19
C PRO A 206 15.02 7.77 -21.99
N TRP A 207 14.72 9.01 -22.33
CA TRP A 207 15.62 9.94 -23.01
C TRP A 207 15.41 11.36 -22.48
N SER A 208 16.41 12.21 -22.65
CA SER A 208 16.27 13.65 -22.49
C SER A 208 17.17 14.38 -23.48
N ASN A 209 16.75 15.57 -23.90
CA ASN A 209 17.52 16.41 -24.83
C ASN A 209 18.85 16.89 -24.23
N ILE A 210 19.01 16.87 -22.90
CA ILE A 210 20.28 17.23 -22.26
C ILE A 210 21.31 16.10 -22.27
N LEU A 211 20.88 14.84 -22.46
CA LEU A 211 21.75 13.66 -22.31
C LEU A 211 23.00 13.69 -23.17
N PRO A 212 22.97 14.04 -24.48
CA PRO A 212 24.18 14.05 -25.30
C PRO A 212 25.28 14.97 -24.75
N ARG A 213 24.88 16.13 -24.19
CA ARG A 213 25.82 17.07 -23.58
C ARG A 213 26.37 16.52 -22.26
N GLU A 214 25.48 16.12 -21.36
CA GLU A 214 25.87 15.66 -20.02
C GLU A 214 26.71 14.38 -20.07
N PHE A 215 26.37 13.47 -20.97
CA PHE A 215 27.09 12.21 -21.17
C PHE A 215 28.51 12.44 -21.67
N LYS A 216 28.67 13.29 -22.69
CA LYS A 216 29.98 13.65 -23.21
C LYS A 216 30.83 14.39 -22.17
N ASN A 217 30.22 15.29 -21.39
CA ASN A 217 30.92 16.00 -20.32
C ASN A 217 31.42 15.04 -19.23
N LYS A 218 30.61 14.03 -18.87
CA LYS A 218 30.93 13.09 -17.80
C LYS A 218 31.94 12.02 -18.21
N TYR A 219 31.77 11.42 -19.39
CA TYR A 219 32.52 10.23 -19.81
C TYR A 219 33.51 10.47 -20.95
N GLY A 220 33.44 11.62 -21.63
CA GLY A 220 34.43 12.01 -22.64
C GLY A 220 34.24 11.40 -24.04
N TYR A 221 33.19 10.61 -24.26
CA TYR A 221 32.81 10.06 -25.57
C TYR A 221 31.36 10.37 -25.93
N ASP A 222 30.96 10.16 -27.19
CA ASP A 222 29.63 10.53 -27.66
C ASP A 222 28.61 9.43 -27.33
N ILE A 223 27.45 9.81 -26.78
CA ILE A 223 26.37 8.86 -26.47
C ILE A 223 25.88 8.11 -27.72
N PHE A 224 26.00 8.73 -28.90
CA PHE A 224 25.64 8.12 -30.17
C PHE A 224 26.69 7.15 -30.71
N ASP A 225 27.81 6.95 -30.02
CA ASP A 225 28.82 5.97 -30.46
C ASP A 225 28.32 4.53 -30.26
N ASN A 226 27.52 4.26 -29.22
CA ASN A 226 27.08 2.91 -28.88
C ASN A 226 25.61 2.80 -28.41
N LEU A 227 24.73 3.72 -28.82
CA LEU A 227 23.33 3.74 -28.38
C LEU A 227 22.54 2.41 -28.59
N PRO A 228 22.80 1.58 -29.62
CA PRO A 228 22.15 0.26 -29.75
C PRO A 228 22.39 -0.67 -28.56
N ALA A 229 23.47 -0.49 -27.79
CA ALA A 229 23.75 -1.29 -26.60
C ALA A 229 22.60 -1.29 -25.58
N LEU A 230 21.75 -0.27 -25.53
CA LEU A 230 20.56 -0.25 -24.66
C LEU A 230 19.53 -1.34 -25.00
N PHE A 231 19.57 -1.88 -26.22
CA PHE A 231 18.56 -2.80 -26.76
C PHE A 231 19.13 -4.17 -27.12
N ILE A 232 20.40 -4.24 -27.53
CA ILE A 232 21.07 -5.47 -27.96
C ILE A 232 22.40 -5.68 -27.25
N ASP A 233 22.90 -6.91 -27.27
CA ASP A 233 24.27 -7.21 -26.84
C ASP A 233 25.23 -6.96 -28.00
N CYS A 234 26.31 -6.25 -27.69
CA CYS A 234 27.36 -5.87 -28.64
C CYS A 234 28.65 -5.55 -27.86
N GLU A 235 29.75 -5.35 -28.57
CA GLU A 235 31.02 -4.99 -27.95
C GLU A 235 30.89 -3.67 -27.14
N GLY A 236 31.32 -3.70 -25.88
CA GLY A 236 31.25 -2.54 -24.98
C GLY A 236 29.85 -2.21 -24.43
N ASP A 237 28.89 -3.13 -24.58
CA ASP A 237 27.50 -2.91 -24.15
C ASP A 237 27.36 -2.68 -22.64
N LYS A 238 28.04 -3.48 -21.82
CA LYS A 238 28.00 -3.39 -20.35
C LYS A 238 28.56 -2.05 -19.86
N GLU A 239 29.70 -1.64 -20.39
CA GLU A 239 30.33 -0.34 -20.10
C GLU A 239 29.39 0.82 -20.48
N PHE A 240 28.78 0.74 -21.66
CA PHE A 240 27.86 1.78 -22.13
C PHE A 240 26.59 1.85 -21.29
N ARG A 241 25.92 0.72 -21.02
CA ARG A 241 24.70 0.71 -20.20
C ARG A 241 24.96 1.17 -18.77
N HIS A 242 26.10 0.78 -18.19
CA HIS A 242 26.55 1.29 -16.89
C HIS A 242 26.60 2.82 -16.88
N ASP A 243 27.37 3.40 -17.81
CA ASP A 243 27.57 4.84 -17.90
C ASP A 243 26.22 5.57 -18.16
N TYR A 244 25.36 4.99 -19.01
CA TYR A 244 24.05 5.53 -19.36
C TYR A 244 23.09 5.58 -18.17
N TYR A 245 22.82 4.44 -17.52
CA TYR A 245 21.85 4.37 -16.43
C TYR A 245 22.36 5.09 -15.18
N LEU A 246 23.66 5.04 -14.88
CA LEU A 246 24.23 5.80 -13.77
C LEU A 246 24.07 7.31 -13.99
N LEU A 247 24.24 7.80 -15.22
CA LEU A 247 24.02 9.22 -15.53
C LEU A 247 22.55 9.60 -15.44
N LEU A 248 21.63 8.77 -15.96
CA LEU A 248 20.19 9.01 -15.84
C LEU A 248 19.76 9.13 -14.39
N HIS A 249 20.16 8.17 -13.56
CA HIS A 249 19.88 8.19 -12.12
C HIS A 249 20.48 9.45 -11.46
N THR A 250 21.73 9.78 -11.78
CA THR A 250 22.39 11.00 -11.26
C THR A 250 21.65 12.27 -11.65
N LEU A 251 21.17 12.39 -12.89
CA LEU A 251 20.42 13.54 -13.36
C LEU A 251 19.05 13.62 -12.69
N PHE A 252 18.31 12.51 -12.62
CA PHE A 252 17.02 12.45 -11.91
C PHE A 252 17.15 12.95 -10.46
N ILE A 253 18.12 12.43 -9.70
CA ILE A 253 18.34 12.86 -8.32
C ILE A 253 18.68 14.36 -8.23
N ASN A 254 19.61 14.85 -9.07
CA ASN A 254 20.09 16.22 -8.97
C ASN A 254 19.17 17.27 -9.61
N ASN A 255 18.28 16.88 -10.52
CA ASN A 255 17.44 17.79 -11.28
C ASN A 255 15.96 17.73 -10.88
N PHE A 256 15.52 16.67 -10.18
CA PHE A 256 14.16 16.56 -9.67
C PHE A 256 14.09 16.72 -8.13
N ILE A 257 14.46 15.69 -7.37
CA ILE A 257 14.16 15.65 -5.92
C ILE A 257 15.06 16.60 -5.12
N LYS A 258 16.35 16.68 -5.46
CA LYS A 258 17.29 17.55 -4.73
C LYS A 258 16.89 19.04 -4.82
N PRO A 259 16.56 19.61 -5.99
CA PRO A 259 16.10 20.99 -6.07
C PRO A 259 14.83 21.26 -5.24
N ILE A 260 13.89 20.32 -5.20
CA ILE A 260 12.68 20.46 -4.37
C ILE A 260 13.06 20.43 -2.88
N TYR A 261 13.92 19.49 -2.47
CA TYR A 261 14.44 19.42 -1.10
C TYR A 261 15.15 20.71 -0.67
N GLU A 262 16.05 21.23 -1.51
CA GLU A 262 16.77 22.48 -1.25
C GLU A 262 15.83 23.69 -1.21
N TRP A 263 14.79 23.69 -2.05
CA TRP A 263 13.74 24.70 -2.01
C TRP A 263 12.96 24.63 -0.69
N CYS A 264 12.57 23.44 -0.23
CA CYS A 264 11.86 23.24 1.03
C CYS A 264 12.70 23.72 2.24
N GLU A 265 13.97 23.33 2.31
CA GLU A 265 14.91 23.78 3.35
C GLU A 265 15.04 25.31 3.39
N LYS A 266 15.12 25.94 2.22
CA LYS A 266 15.23 27.40 2.11
C LYS A 266 13.98 28.14 2.63
N HIS A 267 12.80 27.54 2.52
CA HIS A 267 11.53 28.16 2.89
C HIS A 267 10.94 27.63 4.21
N GLY A 268 11.68 26.75 4.91
CA GLY A 268 11.29 26.27 6.24
C GLY A 268 10.13 25.27 6.23
N CYS A 269 9.93 24.54 5.13
CA CYS A 269 8.96 23.44 5.04
C CYS A 269 9.67 22.12 4.75
N LYS A 270 8.92 21.01 4.80
CA LYS A 270 9.43 19.66 4.62
C LYS A 270 9.02 19.07 3.27
N ILE A 271 9.69 17.96 2.93
CA ILE A 271 9.33 17.09 1.81
C ILE A 271 9.40 15.63 2.28
N THR A 272 8.39 14.87 1.90
CA THR A 272 8.25 13.43 2.10
C THR A 272 7.69 12.79 0.81
N GLY A 273 7.21 11.56 0.88
CA GLY A 273 6.76 10.76 -0.26
C GLY A 273 7.74 9.64 -0.59
N HIS A 274 7.68 9.12 -1.81
CA HIS A 274 8.54 8.01 -2.21
C HIS A 274 8.84 8.03 -3.71
N ALA A 275 9.85 7.24 -4.09
CA ALA A 275 10.09 6.91 -5.48
C ALA A 275 9.15 5.77 -5.90
N VAL A 276 9.18 5.38 -7.16
CA VAL A 276 8.31 4.33 -7.70
C VAL A 276 9.04 2.97 -7.77
N GLU A 277 8.33 1.89 -7.43
CA GLU A 277 8.72 0.48 -7.62
C GLU A 277 9.96 0.00 -6.85
N GLU A 278 10.01 0.27 -5.55
CA GLU A 278 11.16 0.06 -4.66
C GLU A 278 11.40 -1.41 -4.30
N GLY A 279 10.40 -2.27 -4.51
CA GLY A 279 10.38 -3.68 -4.12
C GLY A 279 11.22 -4.62 -4.97
N SER A 280 11.79 -4.16 -6.11
CA SER A 280 12.61 -5.01 -6.98
C SER A 280 13.69 -4.23 -7.74
N LEU A 281 14.78 -4.90 -8.12
CA LEU A 281 15.81 -4.24 -8.94
C LEU A 281 15.27 -3.82 -10.31
N SER A 282 14.48 -4.66 -10.98
CA SER A 282 13.87 -4.35 -12.27
C SER A 282 12.86 -3.21 -12.20
N GLY A 283 12.05 -3.16 -11.14
CA GLY A 283 11.08 -2.10 -10.89
C GLY A 283 11.77 -0.75 -10.73
N GLN A 284 12.82 -0.68 -9.90
CA GLN A 284 13.62 0.53 -9.75
C GLN A 284 14.25 1.00 -11.08
N MET A 285 14.64 0.09 -11.96
CA MET A 285 15.17 0.41 -13.30
C MET A 285 14.14 1.03 -14.25
N TRP A 286 12.83 0.92 -13.99
CA TRP A 286 11.81 1.57 -14.81
C TRP A 286 11.86 3.09 -14.72
N CYS A 287 12.27 3.63 -13.58
CA CYS A 287 11.88 5.01 -13.23
C CYS A 287 12.96 5.87 -12.60
N CYS A 288 13.87 5.27 -11.82
CA CYS A 288 14.89 6.04 -11.11
C CYS A 288 16.28 5.41 -11.19
N GLY A 289 16.42 4.09 -11.32
CA GLY A 289 17.71 3.39 -11.30
C GLY A 289 18.29 3.16 -9.91
N GLY A 290 17.52 3.36 -8.83
CA GLY A 290 18.00 3.18 -7.46
C GLY A 290 17.29 4.11 -6.49
N VAL A 291 16.70 3.58 -5.43
CA VAL A 291 15.82 4.38 -4.54
C VAL A 291 16.56 4.97 -3.35
N MET A 292 17.63 4.34 -2.87
CA MET A 292 18.33 4.79 -1.65
C MET A 292 18.91 6.21 -1.74
N PRO A 293 19.50 6.67 -2.88
CA PRO A 293 19.92 8.05 -3.03
C PRO A 293 18.77 9.08 -3.03
N PHE A 294 17.55 8.65 -3.33
CA PHE A 294 16.36 9.52 -3.27
C PHE A 294 16.03 9.90 -1.82
N TYR A 295 16.11 8.95 -0.90
CA TYR A 295 15.83 9.14 0.53
C TYR A 295 16.76 10.16 1.21
N GLU A 296 17.95 10.42 0.66
CA GLU A 296 18.85 11.48 1.14
C GLU A 296 18.14 12.85 1.15
N TYR A 297 17.36 13.10 0.10
CA TYR A 297 16.69 14.37 -0.18
C TYR A 297 15.22 14.37 0.27
N GLN A 298 14.93 13.70 1.38
CA GLN A 298 13.63 13.76 2.04
C GLN A 298 13.79 13.97 3.55
N HIS A 299 12.90 14.76 4.16
CA HIS A 299 12.91 15.00 5.60
C HIS A 299 12.36 13.81 6.38
N MET A 300 11.34 13.18 5.80
CA MET A 300 10.76 11.92 6.22
C MET A 300 10.74 11.03 4.97
N PRO A 301 11.77 10.21 4.73
CA PRO A 301 11.79 9.34 3.58
C PRO A 301 10.65 8.32 3.65
N GLY A 302 10.11 7.95 2.49
CA GLY A 302 8.99 7.03 2.38
C GLY A 302 9.23 5.92 1.36
N ILE A 303 8.42 4.87 1.45
CA ILE A 303 8.29 3.83 0.43
C ILE A 303 6.82 3.57 0.12
N ASP A 304 6.56 2.83 -0.96
CA ASP A 304 5.30 2.15 -1.20
C ASP A 304 5.36 0.65 -0.90
N TYR A 305 4.32 0.14 -0.23
CA TYR A 305 4.11 -1.27 0.07
C TYR A 305 2.60 -1.61 0.11
N LEU A 306 2.06 -1.90 -1.07
CA LEU A 306 0.64 -2.20 -1.26
C LEU A 306 0.29 -3.70 -1.19
N GLY A 307 -1.01 -3.97 -1.10
CA GLY A 307 -1.62 -5.28 -1.29
C GLY A 307 -1.88 -6.06 -0.01
N ARG A 308 -2.75 -7.07 -0.09
CA ARG A 308 -3.17 -7.90 1.06
C ARG A 308 -2.19 -9.03 1.43
N GLY A 309 -1.05 -9.08 0.76
CA GLY A 309 -0.03 -10.11 0.95
C GLY A 309 1.24 -9.57 1.62
N LEU A 310 2.07 -10.49 2.11
CA LEU A 310 3.44 -10.16 2.49
C LEU A 310 4.34 -10.43 1.28
N SER A 311 5.00 -9.38 0.80
CA SER A 311 6.05 -9.42 -0.23
C SER A 311 7.45 -9.43 0.42
N SER A 312 8.46 -8.85 -0.25
CA SER A 312 9.85 -8.87 0.19
C SER A 312 10.16 -7.84 1.30
N ASP A 313 11.11 -8.16 2.18
CA ASP A 313 11.71 -7.23 3.15
C ASP A 313 12.56 -6.12 2.48
N LEU A 314 12.80 -6.19 1.16
CA LEU A 314 13.78 -5.35 0.45
C LEU A 314 13.48 -3.85 0.55
N ALA A 315 12.27 -3.41 0.21
CA ALA A 315 11.88 -1.99 0.26
C ALA A 315 12.03 -1.39 1.68
N PRO A 316 11.42 -1.96 2.74
CA PRO A 316 11.56 -1.40 4.08
C PRO A 316 12.99 -1.47 4.60
N ARG A 317 13.78 -2.49 4.23
CA ARG A 317 15.20 -2.55 4.61
C ARG A 317 16.07 -1.52 3.90
N GLN A 318 15.83 -1.21 2.63
CA GLN A 318 16.52 -0.10 1.94
C GLN A 318 16.22 1.23 2.65
N LEU A 319 14.95 1.50 2.95
CA LEU A 319 14.51 2.70 3.65
C LEU A 319 15.15 2.83 5.04
N GLY A 320 15.01 1.79 5.87
CA GLY A 320 15.56 1.75 7.23
C GLY A 320 17.07 1.94 7.26
N SER A 321 17.78 1.34 6.30
CA SER A 321 19.24 1.48 6.16
C SER A 321 19.66 2.94 5.98
N VAL A 322 19.01 3.65 5.06
CA VAL A 322 19.35 5.07 4.79
C VAL A 322 18.91 5.95 5.96
N CYS A 323 17.76 5.69 6.57
CA CYS A 323 17.29 6.45 7.73
C CYS A 323 18.28 6.37 8.89
N GLU A 324 18.77 5.17 9.24
CA GLU A 324 19.77 5.01 10.30
C GLU A 324 21.13 5.62 9.92
N GLN A 325 21.59 5.44 8.67
CA GLN A 325 22.86 5.98 8.21
C GLN A 325 22.88 7.52 8.20
N LEU A 326 21.77 8.16 7.84
CA LEU A 326 21.68 9.62 7.72
C LEU A 326 20.99 10.31 8.90
N GLY A 327 20.52 9.55 9.91
CA GLY A 327 19.89 10.09 11.12
C GLY A 327 18.48 10.63 10.90
N LYS A 328 17.72 10.05 9.96
CA LYS A 328 16.30 10.38 9.72
C LYS A 328 15.44 9.62 10.73
N SER A 329 14.71 10.32 11.59
CA SER A 329 13.99 9.71 12.71
C SER A 329 12.60 9.16 12.36
N LYS A 330 12.02 9.60 11.24
CA LYS A 330 10.74 9.13 10.71
C LYS A 330 10.97 8.46 9.36
N ALA A 331 10.41 7.26 9.21
CA ALA A 331 10.42 6.45 8.00
C ALA A 331 8.97 6.08 7.68
N LEU A 332 8.43 6.67 6.61
CA LEU A 332 7.05 6.53 6.18
C LEU A 332 6.90 5.29 5.29
N SER A 333 5.72 4.69 5.26
CA SER A 333 5.31 3.85 4.14
C SER A 333 3.86 4.09 3.78
N GLU A 334 3.60 4.36 2.50
CA GLU A 334 2.29 4.10 1.92
C GLU A 334 2.01 2.61 2.03
N MET A 335 0.85 2.26 2.58
CA MET A 335 0.47 0.88 2.78
C MET A 335 -1.04 0.68 2.78
N PHE A 336 -1.43 -0.57 2.59
CA PHE A 336 -2.80 -1.08 2.60
C PHE A 336 -3.69 -0.71 1.42
N GLY A 337 -3.17 0.05 0.47
CA GLY A 337 -3.81 0.17 -0.83
C GLY A 337 -3.86 -1.21 -1.50
N CYS A 338 -4.84 -1.40 -2.37
CA CYS A 338 -5.06 -2.66 -3.09
C CYS A 338 -5.44 -3.88 -2.25
N CYS A 339 -5.64 -3.76 -0.93
CA CYS A 339 -5.94 -4.91 -0.07
C CYS A 339 -7.31 -5.56 -0.37
N GLY A 340 -8.21 -4.83 -1.00
CA GLY A 340 -9.62 -5.18 -1.13
C GLY A 340 -10.42 -4.92 0.14
N TRP A 341 -11.73 -4.77 -0.02
CA TRP A 341 -12.63 -4.47 1.09
C TRP A 341 -12.63 -5.54 2.20
N ASP A 342 -12.37 -6.82 1.93
CA ASP A 342 -12.45 -7.88 2.95
C ASP A 342 -11.30 -7.85 3.96
N VAL A 343 -10.21 -7.10 3.76
CA VAL A 343 -9.05 -7.12 4.65
C VAL A 343 -9.40 -6.95 6.15
N SER A 344 -8.81 -7.80 7.00
CA SER A 344 -9.03 -7.75 8.45
C SER A 344 -7.93 -6.95 9.17
N PRO A 345 -8.20 -6.41 10.38
CA PRO A 345 -7.19 -5.75 11.20
C PRO A 345 -5.93 -6.60 11.45
N LEU A 346 -6.08 -7.92 11.60
CA LEU A 346 -4.94 -8.83 11.78
C LEU A 346 -4.09 -8.96 10.50
N GLU A 347 -4.71 -8.94 9.32
CA GLU A 347 -3.98 -8.90 8.05
C GLU A 347 -3.22 -7.59 7.90
N LEU A 348 -3.85 -6.45 8.18
CA LEU A 348 -3.21 -5.12 8.18
C LEU A 348 -2.04 -5.06 9.17
N LYS A 349 -2.22 -5.61 10.38
CA LYS A 349 -1.15 -5.67 11.38
C LYS A 349 0.08 -6.40 10.85
N ARG A 350 -0.10 -7.57 10.21
CA ARG A 350 1.01 -8.35 9.64
C ARG A 350 1.73 -7.61 8.52
N ILE A 351 0.99 -6.89 7.67
CA ILE A 351 1.56 -6.08 6.58
C ILE A 351 2.43 -4.97 7.15
N ALA A 352 1.91 -4.17 8.09
CA ALA A 352 2.65 -3.07 8.70
C ALA A 352 3.86 -3.57 9.50
N GLU A 353 3.70 -4.61 10.31
CA GLU A 353 4.77 -5.05 11.21
C GLU A 353 5.97 -5.67 10.52
N LEU A 354 5.80 -6.28 9.34
CA LEU A 354 6.90 -6.68 8.48
C LEU A 354 7.77 -5.46 8.14
N GLN A 355 7.13 -4.37 7.75
CA GLN A 355 7.81 -3.14 7.34
C GLN A 355 8.45 -2.45 8.55
N TYR A 356 7.78 -2.47 9.71
CA TYR A 356 8.34 -1.93 10.95
C TYR A 356 9.58 -2.70 11.40
N ALA A 357 9.62 -4.02 11.20
CA ALA A 357 10.82 -4.81 11.43
C ALA A 357 11.96 -4.46 10.44
N GLY A 358 11.64 -3.87 9.28
CA GLY A 358 12.58 -3.40 8.28
C GLY A 358 13.10 -1.98 8.50
N GLY A 359 12.41 -1.17 9.31
CA GLY A 359 12.81 0.20 9.67
C GLY A 359 11.71 1.26 9.53
N VAL A 360 10.54 0.92 8.99
CA VAL A 360 9.36 1.82 8.96
C VAL A 360 8.89 2.13 10.38
N ASN A 361 8.43 3.35 10.62
CA ASN A 361 7.87 3.72 11.92
C ASN A 361 6.72 4.75 11.86
N VAL A 362 6.28 5.13 10.65
CA VAL A 362 5.08 5.95 10.41
C VAL A 362 4.28 5.33 9.28
N MET A 363 2.98 5.18 9.45
CA MET A 363 2.09 4.68 8.39
C MET A 363 1.48 5.81 7.59
N CYS A 364 1.47 5.68 6.27
CA CYS A 364 0.52 6.34 5.38
C CYS A 364 -0.51 5.31 4.95
N GLN A 365 -1.72 5.41 5.51
CA GLN A 365 -2.82 4.52 5.14
C GLN A 365 -3.39 4.96 3.79
N HIS A 366 -3.35 4.08 2.80
CA HIS A 366 -4.06 4.23 1.54
C HIS A 366 -5.41 3.51 1.62
N LEU A 367 -6.54 4.20 1.81
CA LEU A 367 -6.71 5.66 1.91
C LEU A 367 -7.83 6.06 2.88
N TYR A 368 -7.97 7.35 3.19
CA TYR A 368 -9.17 7.97 3.78
C TYR A 368 -9.93 8.71 2.68
N ALA A 369 -11.16 8.28 2.34
CA ALA A 369 -11.92 8.87 1.24
C ALA A 369 -12.68 10.11 1.69
N TYR A 370 -12.67 11.19 0.89
CA TYR A 370 -13.64 12.28 1.05
C TYR A 370 -15.04 11.81 0.68
N SER A 371 -15.19 11.14 -0.47
CA SER A 371 -16.41 10.45 -0.88
C SER A 371 -16.16 9.11 -1.56
N GLU A 372 -17.15 8.22 -1.51
CA GLU A 372 -17.27 6.92 -2.17
C GLU A 372 -18.13 6.97 -3.45
N ARG A 373 -18.61 8.16 -3.87
CA ARG A 373 -19.47 8.36 -5.04
C ARG A 373 -18.82 7.84 -6.34
N GLY A 374 -19.58 7.21 -7.22
CA GLY A 374 -19.15 6.85 -8.57
C GLY A 374 -17.94 5.91 -8.59
N GLN A 375 -16.91 6.26 -9.35
CA GLN A 375 -15.65 5.51 -9.41
C GLN A 375 -14.88 5.45 -8.08
N ARG A 376 -15.13 6.38 -7.14
CA ARG A 376 -14.32 6.59 -5.93
C ARG A 376 -14.30 5.36 -5.02
N LYS A 377 -15.42 4.65 -4.85
CA LYS A 377 -15.51 3.38 -4.10
C LYS A 377 -14.72 2.19 -4.64
N ARG A 378 -14.04 2.36 -5.77
CA ARG A 378 -13.24 1.33 -6.44
C ARG A 378 -11.75 1.66 -6.44
N ASP A 379 -11.38 2.79 -5.85
CA ASP A 379 -10.04 3.37 -5.84
C ASP A 379 -9.09 2.65 -4.88
N TYR A 380 -8.63 1.47 -5.31
CA TYR A 380 -7.72 0.60 -4.57
C TYR A 380 -8.13 0.33 -3.11
N PRO A 381 -9.38 -0.14 -2.85
CA PRO A 381 -9.92 -0.35 -1.51
C PRO A 381 -9.07 -1.34 -0.69
N ALA A 382 -9.21 -1.42 0.65
CA ALA A 382 -10.23 -0.77 1.50
C ALA A 382 -9.91 0.69 1.85
N HIS A 383 -10.94 1.44 2.28
CA HIS A 383 -10.78 2.82 2.75
C HIS A 383 -10.99 2.92 4.26
N TYR A 384 -10.05 3.54 4.97
CA TYR A 384 -9.96 3.64 6.44
C TYR A 384 -10.69 4.87 7.00
N SER A 385 -11.86 5.14 6.45
CA SER A 385 -12.74 6.26 6.79
C SER A 385 -14.05 5.75 7.40
N GLU A 386 -15.01 6.64 7.62
CA GLU A 386 -16.36 6.32 8.14
C GLU A 386 -17.16 5.34 7.28
N HIS A 387 -16.73 5.13 6.04
CA HIS A 387 -17.28 4.15 5.13
C HIS A 387 -16.95 2.71 5.55
N LEU A 388 -15.94 2.49 6.39
CA LEU A 388 -15.54 1.18 6.87
C LEU A 388 -16.41 0.74 8.06
N PRO A 389 -17.11 -0.42 8.01
CA PRO A 389 -17.98 -0.88 9.09
C PRO A 389 -17.37 -0.92 10.50
N TRP A 390 -16.07 -1.19 10.60
CA TRP A 390 -15.33 -1.31 11.85
C TRP A 390 -14.41 -0.10 12.10
N GLN A 391 -14.61 1.04 11.42
CA GLN A 391 -13.78 2.25 11.52
C GLN A 391 -13.45 2.62 12.96
N ARG A 392 -14.41 2.54 13.88
CA ARG A 392 -14.22 2.94 15.28
C ARG A 392 -13.05 2.26 15.97
N TYR A 393 -12.68 1.04 15.56
CA TYR A 393 -11.54 0.29 16.12
C TYR A 393 -10.18 0.68 15.51
N LEU A 394 -10.17 1.53 14.48
CA LEU A 394 -8.94 2.15 14.01
C LEU A 394 -8.31 3.02 15.12
N ASN A 395 -9.06 3.45 16.13
CA ASN A 395 -8.50 4.14 17.29
C ASN A 395 -7.48 3.26 18.06
N GLU A 396 -7.84 2.03 18.43
CA GLU A 396 -6.98 1.07 19.15
C GLU A 396 -5.86 0.59 18.22
N PHE A 397 -6.18 0.37 16.94
CA PHE A 397 -5.18 0.06 15.92
C PHE A 397 -4.10 1.14 15.84
N ASN A 398 -4.50 2.42 15.75
CA ASN A 398 -3.56 3.53 15.66
C ASN A 398 -2.82 3.73 16.99
N ILE A 399 -3.47 3.63 18.16
CA ILE A 399 -2.75 3.69 19.46
C ILE A 399 -1.60 2.68 19.51
N TYR A 400 -1.86 1.44 19.09
CA TYR A 400 -0.84 0.40 19.01
C TYR A 400 0.34 0.82 18.13
N PHE A 401 0.09 1.27 16.91
CA PHE A 401 1.15 1.63 15.96
C PHE A 401 1.85 2.95 16.29
N ASN A 402 1.16 3.92 16.88
CA ASN A 402 1.74 5.16 17.39
C ASN A 402 2.79 4.84 18.46
N ASN A 403 2.44 3.96 19.41
CA ASN A 403 3.34 3.49 20.46
C ASN A 403 4.50 2.67 19.90
N LEU A 404 4.21 1.75 18.96
CA LEU A 404 5.23 0.92 18.32
C LEU A 404 6.22 1.77 17.52
N GLY A 405 5.75 2.70 16.69
CA GLY A 405 6.58 3.60 15.90
C GLY A 405 7.47 4.47 16.79
N ALA A 406 6.90 5.04 17.87
CA ALA A 406 7.69 5.77 18.86
C ALA A 406 8.75 4.88 19.52
N ALA A 407 8.41 3.66 19.95
CA ALA A 407 9.36 2.72 20.55
C ALA A 407 10.51 2.34 19.60
N LEU A 408 10.19 2.01 18.35
CA LEU A 408 11.18 1.60 17.34
C LEU A 408 12.02 2.77 16.81
N SER A 409 11.59 4.02 17.01
CA SER A 409 12.41 5.20 16.70
C SER A 409 13.48 5.52 17.76
N ARG A 410 13.34 5.00 19.00
CA ARG A 410 14.24 5.37 20.11
C ARG A 410 15.65 4.81 19.90
N GLY A 411 16.66 5.58 20.30
CA GLY A 411 18.05 5.12 20.27
C GLY A 411 18.57 4.87 18.85
N LYS A 412 19.38 3.82 18.67
CA LYS A 412 19.95 3.42 17.37
C LYS A 412 19.62 1.96 17.07
N GLU A 413 19.42 1.60 15.81
CA GLU A 413 19.32 0.19 15.42
C GLU A 413 20.66 -0.53 15.66
N SER A 414 20.59 -1.76 16.15
CA SER A 414 21.75 -2.63 16.31
C SER A 414 21.94 -3.50 15.08
N ALA A 415 22.79 -3.05 14.15
CA ALA A 415 23.17 -3.79 12.95
C ALA A 415 24.69 -3.73 12.75
N ASP A 416 25.38 -4.85 12.96
CA ASP A 416 26.85 -4.95 12.81
C ASP A 416 27.28 -5.32 11.37
N VAL A 417 26.32 -5.59 10.47
CA VAL A 417 26.55 -6.09 9.11
C VAL A 417 26.16 -5.05 8.06
N LEU A 418 27.08 -4.75 7.14
CA LEU A 418 26.81 -3.98 5.92
C LEU A 418 26.69 -4.92 4.72
N VAL A 419 25.57 -4.89 4.00
CA VAL A 419 25.38 -5.60 2.73
C VAL A 419 25.51 -4.58 1.59
N ILE A 420 26.53 -4.71 0.73
CA ILE A 420 26.64 -3.81 -0.43
C ILE A 420 25.44 -4.04 -1.37
N HIS A 421 24.71 -3.02 -1.77
CA HIS A 421 23.52 -3.19 -2.61
C HIS A 421 23.92 -3.33 -4.09
N PRO A 422 23.44 -4.35 -4.83
CA PRO A 422 24.00 -4.68 -6.14
C PRO A 422 23.41 -3.87 -7.32
N MET A 423 22.78 -2.71 -7.06
CA MET A 423 22.01 -1.98 -8.08
C MET A 423 22.84 -1.65 -9.33
N HIS A 424 24.09 -1.22 -9.17
CA HIS A 424 24.94 -0.87 -10.31
C HIS A 424 25.29 -2.08 -11.20
N SER A 425 25.17 -3.30 -10.69
CA SER A 425 25.26 -4.51 -11.53
C SER A 425 24.01 -4.70 -12.41
N ALA A 426 22.84 -4.24 -11.97
CA ALA A 426 21.63 -4.27 -12.81
C ALA A 426 21.79 -3.38 -14.05
N TYR A 427 22.51 -2.27 -13.93
CA TYR A 427 22.79 -1.36 -15.06
C TYR A 427 23.51 -2.05 -16.21
N LEU A 428 24.33 -3.08 -15.95
CA LEU A 428 25.13 -3.74 -16.98
C LEU A 428 24.28 -4.53 -17.98
N THR A 429 23.15 -5.07 -17.52
CA THR A 429 22.36 -6.04 -18.29
C THR A 429 20.94 -5.57 -18.57
N TYR A 430 20.45 -4.54 -17.88
CA TYR A 430 19.06 -4.12 -17.99
C TYR A 430 18.69 -3.65 -19.41
N LYS A 431 17.64 -4.25 -19.95
CA LYS A 431 17.01 -3.86 -21.24
C LYS A 431 15.51 -3.77 -21.05
N ARG A 432 14.92 -2.62 -21.38
CA ARG A 432 13.52 -2.30 -21.09
C ARG A 432 12.51 -3.33 -21.61
N ASP A 433 12.73 -3.85 -22.83
CA ASP A 433 11.82 -4.81 -23.47
C ASP A 433 11.90 -6.22 -22.88
N MET A 434 13.00 -6.57 -22.20
CA MET A 434 13.14 -7.84 -21.47
C MET A 434 12.78 -7.73 -19.99
N ASP A 435 12.85 -6.51 -19.45
CA ASP A 435 12.46 -6.17 -18.10
C ASP A 435 13.10 -7.08 -17.03
N TYR A 436 12.33 -7.72 -16.15
CA TYR A 436 12.84 -8.64 -15.11
C TYR A 436 13.75 -9.71 -15.69
N GLY A 437 13.46 -10.21 -16.90
CA GLY A 437 14.27 -11.23 -17.57
C GLY A 437 15.73 -10.82 -17.76
N SER A 438 16.01 -9.52 -17.90
CA SER A 438 17.37 -8.99 -18.10
C SER A 438 18.23 -8.95 -16.82
N VAL A 439 17.60 -8.98 -15.64
CA VAL A 439 18.25 -8.88 -14.33
C VAL A 439 17.84 -9.99 -13.37
N ALA A 440 17.21 -11.05 -13.88
CA ALA A 440 16.59 -12.10 -13.07
C ALA A 440 17.60 -12.83 -12.17
N GLU A 441 18.80 -13.15 -12.67
CA GLU A 441 19.82 -13.83 -11.87
C GLU A 441 20.23 -12.96 -10.66
N LEU A 442 20.57 -11.70 -10.92
CA LEU A 442 20.96 -10.73 -9.91
C LEU A 442 19.87 -10.54 -8.85
N SER A 443 18.64 -10.32 -9.30
CA SER A 443 17.48 -10.09 -8.44
C SER A 443 17.18 -11.32 -7.56
N ASN A 444 17.14 -12.51 -8.15
CA ASN A 444 16.92 -13.75 -7.40
C ASN A 444 18.01 -13.99 -6.35
N LYS A 445 19.28 -13.67 -6.66
CA LYS A 445 20.38 -13.82 -5.70
C LYS A 445 20.29 -12.82 -4.55
N LEU A 446 19.86 -11.60 -4.83
CA LEU A 446 19.60 -10.60 -3.78
C LEU A 446 18.46 -11.08 -2.86
N TYR A 447 17.32 -11.50 -3.41
CA TYR A 447 16.19 -12.00 -2.61
C TYR A 447 16.58 -13.20 -1.74
N GLN A 448 17.30 -14.17 -2.31
CA GLN A 448 17.80 -15.34 -1.58
C GLN A 448 18.70 -14.94 -0.40
N LEU A 449 19.57 -13.94 -0.60
CA LEU A 449 20.43 -13.43 0.46
C LEU A 449 19.61 -12.71 1.55
N SER A 450 18.68 -11.83 1.17
CA SER A 450 17.83 -11.10 2.12
C SER A 450 16.99 -12.05 2.97
N ASP A 451 16.36 -13.05 2.34
CA ASP A 451 15.62 -14.09 3.04
C ASP A 451 16.53 -14.90 3.97
N GLN A 452 17.73 -15.27 3.51
CA GLN A 452 18.69 -15.99 4.34
C GLN A 452 19.10 -15.16 5.56
N LEU A 453 19.31 -13.85 5.44
CA LEU A 453 19.65 -12.98 6.57
C LEU A 453 18.46 -12.85 7.54
N GLY A 454 17.26 -12.57 7.02
CA GLY A 454 16.04 -12.41 7.83
C GLY A 454 15.65 -13.68 8.60
N GLN A 455 15.67 -14.84 7.95
CA GLN A 455 15.33 -16.13 8.57
C GLN A 455 16.35 -16.57 9.65
N ASN A 456 17.56 -16.01 9.64
CA ASN A 456 18.63 -16.31 10.59
C ASN A 456 18.86 -15.20 11.62
N GLN A 457 17.95 -14.22 11.72
CA GLN A 457 18.01 -13.09 12.66
C GLN A 457 19.32 -12.27 12.57
N ILE A 458 19.92 -12.20 11.38
CA ILE A 458 21.10 -11.37 11.17
C ILE A 458 20.62 -9.95 10.86
N ALA A 459 20.86 -9.01 11.78
CA ALA A 459 20.58 -7.60 11.55
C ALA A 459 21.63 -6.98 10.60
N TYR A 460 21.17 -6.27 9.59
CA TYR A 460 22.01 -5.68 8.55
C TYR A 460 21.41 -4.39 8.01
N HIS A 461 22.26 -3.52 7.47
CA HIS A 461 21.87 -2.41 6.60
C HIS A 461 22.44 -2.62 5.19
N TYR A 462 21.73 -2.13 4.19
CA TYR A 462 22.26 -1.97 2.84
C TYR A 462 23.23 -0.79 2.75
N GLY A 463 24.29 -0.97 1.97
CA GLY A 463 25.22 0.08 1.57
C GLY A 463 25.03 0.37 0.09
N ASP A 464 24.37 1.49 -0.22
CA ASP A 464 24.30 2.03 -1.58
C ASP A 464 25.65 2.65 -1.99
N GLU A 465 26.14 2.35 -3.18
CA GLU A 465 27.48 2.77 -3.60
C GLU A 465 27.61 4.30 -3.78
N ILE A 466 26.53 4.99 -4.17
CA ILE A 466 26.50 6.46 -4.31
C ILE A 466 26.54 7.10 -2.91
N LEU A 467 25.75 6.60 -1.96
CA LEU A 467 25.78 7.09 -0.58
C LEU A 467 27.11 6.75 0.11
N MET A 468 27.65 5.55 -0.10
CA MET A 468 28.95 5.15 0.42
C MET A 468 30.09 6.00 -0.14
N ALA A 469 30.02 6.44 -1.40
CA ALA A 469 31.01 7.37 -1.95
C ALA A 469 31.05 8.71 -1.20
N LYS A 470 29.89 9.19 -0.70
CA LYS A 470 29.76 10.46 0.04
C LYS A 470 30.07 10.29 1.54
N TYR A 471 29.53 9.25 2.16
CA TYR A 471 29.46 9.09 3.61
C TYR A 471 30.29 7.91 4.15
N GLY A 472 30.93 7.16 3.26
CA GLY A 472 31.73 5.98 3.59
C GLY A 472 33.12 6.33 4.13
N SER A 473 33.52 5.69 5.22
CA SER A 473 34.88 5.78 5.75
C SER A 473 35.30 4.48 6.43
N VAL A 474 36.60 4.31 6.71
CA VAL A 474 37.14 3.12 7.36
C VAL A 474 38.03 3.56 8.52
N THR A 475 37.84 2.94 9.69
CA THR A 475 38.69 3.12 10.87
C THR A 475 39.08 1.75 11.40
N GLY A 476 40.36 1.37 11.26
CA GLY A 476 40.81 0.03 11.65
C GLY A 476 40.11 -1.07 10.86
N ASP A 477 39.49 -2.01 11.57
CA ASP A 477 38.73 -3.15 11.05
C ASP A 477 37.23 -2.88 10.91
N THR A 478 36.81 -1.61 11.01
CA THR A 478 35.41 -1.19 10.97
C THR A 478 35.16 -0.27 9.78
N ILE A 479 34.08 -0.52 9.04
CA ILE A 479 33.59 0.36 7.98
C ILE A 479 32.41 1.18 8.50
N ARG A 480 32.35 2.46 8.15
CA ARG A 480 31.30 3.39 8.55
C ARG A 480 30.59 3.93 7.32
N VAL A 481 29.26 4.05 7.38
CA VAL A 481 28.44 4.79 6.41
C VAL A 481 27.59 5.77 7.22
N GLY A 482 27.87 7.06 7.07
CA GLY A 482 27.19 8.10 7.85
C GLY A 482 27.36 7.89 9.36
N LEU A 483 26.24 7.70 10.08
CA LEU A 483 26.19 7.52 11.53
C LEU A 483 26.33 6.06 11.99
N CYS A 484 26.34 5.10 11.06
CA CYS A 484 26.38 3.66 11.35
C CYS A 484 27.77 3.07 11.15
N GLU A 485 28.13 2.11 12.01
CA GLU A 485 29.42 1.40 12.00
C GLU A 485 29.18 -0.10 11.88
N TYR A 486 29.99 -0.77 11.06
CA TYR A 486 29.81 -2.17 10.71
C TYR A 486 31.12 -2.94 10.86
N LYS A 487 31.03 -4.09 11.54
CA LYS A 487 32.15 -5.02 11.77
C LYS A 487 32.29 -6.09 10.69
N TYR A 488 31.21 -6.33 9.96
CA TYR A 488 31.13 -7.35 8.93
C TYR A 488 30.61 -6.72 7.65
N VAL A 489 31.22 -7.10 6.52
CA VAL A 489 30.72 -6.74 5.18
C VAL A 489 30.28 -8.01 4.48
N ILE A 490 29.09 -7.98 3.91
CA ILE A 490 28.61 -9.00 2.98
C ILE A 490 28.60 -8.39 1.58
N LEU A 491 29.32 -9.04 0.68
CA LEU A 491 29.26 -8.71 -0.74
C LEU A 491 28.30 -9.68 -1.42
N PRO A 492 27.11 -9.24 -1.88
CA PRO A 492 26.21 -10.12 -2.63
C PRO A 492 26.81 -10.51 -3.97
N TYR A 493 26.11 -11.39 -4.69
CA TYR A 493 26.37 -11.60 -6.11
C TYR A 493 26.23 -10.26 -6.84
N CYS A 494 27.32 -9.82 -7.46
CA CYS A 494 27.41 -8.60 -8.24
C CYS A 494 28.49 -8.78 -9.31
N GLU A 495 28.33 -8.09 -10.43
CA GLU A 495 29.28 -8.11 -11.54
C GLU A 495 30.28 -6.95 -11.48
N THR A 496 29.84 -5.80 -10.94
CA THR A 496 30.63 -4.57 -10.81
C THR A 496 30.55 -4.00 -9.40
N LEU A 497 31.58 -3.25 -9.03
CA LEU A 497 31.57 -2.31 -7.91
C LEU A 497 32.09 -0.96 -8.38
N ASP A 498 31.71 0.11 -7.71
CA ASP A 498 32.25 1.42 -7.93
C ASP A 498 33.71 1.50 -7.44
N SER A 499 34.53 2.28 -8.13
CA SER A 499 35.92 2.51 -7.74
C SER A 499 36.06 3.09 -6.33
N SER A 500 35.10 3.89 -5.87
CA SER A 500 34.98 4.39 -4.51
C SER A 500 34.77 3.27 -3.48
N THR A 501 33.85 2.34 -3.75
CA THR A 501 33.57 1.15 -2.93
C THR A 501 34.79 0.23 -2.87
N VAL A 502 35.46 -0.02 -4.00
CA VAL A 502 36.71 -0.78 -4.04
C VAL A 502 37.78 -0.16 -3.14
N ALA A 503 37.93 1.16 -3.17
CA ALA A 503 38.88 1.86 -2.31
C ALA A 503 38.55 1.71 -0.81
N LEU A 504 37.27 1.75 -0.44
CA LEU A 504 36.81 1.48 0.93
C LEU A 504 37.12 0.05 1.36
N LEU A 505 36.75 -0.94 0.56
CA LEU A 505 36.96 -2.37 0.87
C LEU A 505 38.45 -2.71 1.00
N ARG A 506 39.32 -2.14 0.16
CA ARG A 506 40.78 -2.32 0.28
C ARG A 506 41.30 -1.81 1.62
N ARG A 507 40.87 -0.61 2.05
CA ARG A 507 41.27 -0.05 3.36
C ARG A 507 40.75 -0.90 4.51
N TYR A 508 39.49 -1.33 4.44
CA TYR A 508 38.83 -2.16 5.45
C TYR A 508 39.54 -3.50 5.65
N LEU A 509 39.82 -4.21 4.55
CA LEU A 509 40.54 -5.49 4.62
C LEU A 509 42.00 -5.32 5.07
N ALA A 510 42.67 -4.26 4.66
CA ALA A 510 44.03 -3.96 5.12
C ALA A 510 44.08 -3.68 6.63
N GLY A 511 43.00 -3.14 7.21
CA GLY A 511 42.83 -2.92 8.64
C GLY A 511 42.41 -4.16 9.44
N GLY A 512 42.18 -5.31 8.78
CA GLY A 512 41.77 -6.57 9.43
C GLY A 512 40.25 -6.84 9.40
N GLY A 513 39.49 -6.03 8.68
CA GLY A 513 38.04 -6.17 8.54
C GLY A 513 37.60 -7.54 8.01
N LYS A 514 36.36 -7.91 8.36
CA LYS A 514 35.77 -9.21 8.03
C LYS A 514 34.77 -9.11 6.88
N LEU A 515 34.99 -9.89 5.82
CA LEU A 515 34.17 -9.88 4.62
C LEU A 515 33.78 -11.29 4.19
N TRP A 516 32.51 -11.48 3.88
CA TRP A 516 31.97 -12.69 3.29
C TRP A 516 31.32 -12.38 1.92
N MET A 517 31.70 -13.13 0.89
CA MET A 517 31.09 -13.05 -0.44
C MET A 517 29.98 -14.09 -0.60
N TYR A 518 28.80 -13.65 -0.99
CA TYR A 518 27.69 -14.50 -1.41
C TYR A 518 27.72 -14.67 -2.93
N GLY A 519 28.69 -15.44 -3.41
CA GLY A 519 28.95 -15.65 -4.84
C GLY A 519 30.44 -15.54 -5.19
N PRO A 520 30.77 -15.61 -6.50
CA PRO A 520 32.11 -15.30 -6.98
C PRO A 520 32.46 -13.82 -6.74
N ALA A 521 33.75 -13.50 -6.79
CA ALA A 521 34.18 -12.10 -6.82
C ALA A 521 33.66 -11.41 -8.10
N PRO A 522 33.32 -10.10 -8.03
CA PRO A 522 32.96 -9.31 -9.20
C PRO A 522 34.10 -9.33 -10.25
N THR A 523 33.75 -8.98 -11.47
CA THR A 523 34.70 -8.98 -12.60
C THR A 523 34.98 -7.57 -13.14
N ARG A 524 34.26 -6.56 -12.62
CA ARG A 524 34.28 -5.20 -13.15
C ARG A 524 34.39 -4.12 -12.06
N VAL A 525 34.99 -2.99 -12.43
CA VAL A 525 34.99 -1.74 -11.68
C VAL A 525 34.43 -0.66 -12.58
N ASP A 526 33.43 0.08 -12.12
CA ASP A 526 32.72 1.10 -12.91
C ASP A 526 32.28 0.54 -14.29
N GLY A 527 31.74 -0.68 -14.31
CA GLY A 527 31.30 -1.38 -15.52
C GLY A 527 32.40 -1.95 -16.42
N ARG A 528 33.68 -1.72 -16.13
CA ARG A 528 34.83 -2.12 -16.97
C ARG A 528 35.60 -3.30 -16.36
N LEU A 529 36.16 -4.19 -17.17
CA LEU A 529 36.91 -5.36 -16.68
C LEU A 529 38.07 -4.95 -15.74
N ALA A 530 38.18 -5.64 -14.59
CA ALA A 530 39.17 -5.33 -13.56
C ALA A 530 39.66 -6.58 -12.81
N ASP A 531 40.85 -6.48 -12.19
CA ASP A 531 41.41 -7.57 -11.37
C ASP A 531 40.90 -7.52 -9.92
N TYR A 532 40.21 -8.59 -9.51
CA TYR A 532 39.72 -8.83 -8.15
C TYR A 532 40.49 -9.92 -7.40
N SER A 533 41.68 -10.31 -7.84
CA SER A 533 42.52 -11.32 -7.18
C SER A 533 42.79 -11.08 -5.68
N TRP A 534 42.71 -9.82 -5.25
CA TRP A 534 42.88 -9.36 -3.87
C TRP A 534 41.66 -9.62 -2.97
N LEU A 535 40.47 -9.82 -3.54
CA LEU A 535 39.21 -9.89 -2.81
C LEU A 535 38.81 -11.35 -2.56
N LYS A 536 38.75 -11.74 -1.29
CA LYS A 536 38.40 -13.09 -0.85
C LYS A 536 37.63 -13.05 0.47
N SER A 537 36.73 -14.00 0.67
CA SER A 537 36.08 -14.20 1.97
C SER A 537 37.13 -14.56 3.03
N ASN A 538 37.09 -13.88 4.18
CA ASN A 538 37.95 -14.17 5.33
C ASN A 538 37.15 -14.45 6.62
N ILE A 539 35.83 -14.57 6.48
CA ILE A 539 34.86 -15.02 7.48
C ILE A 539 33.77 -15.85 6.79
N THR A 540 33.08 -16.69 7.54
CA THR A 540 31.95 -17.49 7.09
C THR A 540 30.62 -16.94 7.59
N PHE A 541 29.52 -17.30 6.91
CA PHE A 541 28.16 -16.97 7.35
C PHE A 541 27.86 -17.43 8.78
N SER A 542 28.29 -18.64 9.15
CA SER A 542 28.06 -19.20 10.48
C SER A 542 28.80 -18.43 11.59
N GLU A 543 29.98 -17.87 11.29
CA GLU A 543 30.70 -17.01 12.24
C GLU A 543 29.98 -15.67 12.44
N ILE A 544 29.42 -15.08 11.38
CA ILE A 544 28.58 -13.87 11.48
C ILE A 544 27.33 -14.17 12.33
N GLN A 545 26.64 -15.27 12.06
CA GLN A 545 25.47 -15.70 12.81
C GLN A 545 25.78 -15.94 14.30
N ALA A 546 26.91 -16.59 14.60
CA ALA A 546 27.32 -16.89 15.97
C ALA A 546 27.66 -15.64 16.80
N ALA A 547 27.95 -14.51 16.15
CA ALA A 547 28.24 -13.24 16.80
C ALA A 547 26.99 -12.44 17.21
N ALA A 548 25.79 -12.88 16.80
CA ALA A 548 24.54 -12.16 17.08
C ALA A 548 24.29 -12.03 18.59
N GLU A 549 23.90 -10.83 19.03
CA GLU A 549 23.57 -10.56 20.44
C GLU A 549 22.17 -11.04 20.86
N PHE A 550 21.37 -11.45 19.88
CA PHE A 550 20.02 -11.96 20.04
C PHE A 550 19.78 -13.09 19.04
N SER A 551 19.15 -14.17 19.49
CA SER A 551 18.77 -15.27 18.60
C SER A 551 17.48 -15.92 19.04
N LEU A 552 16.74 -16.45 18.05
CA LEU A 552 15.47 -17.14 18.23
C LEU A 552 15.62 -18.57 17.75
N SER A 553 15.22 -19.52 18.58
CA SER A 553 15.22 -20.93 18.20
C SER A 553 14.01 -21.68 18.73
N ARG A 554 13.55 -22.66 17.98
CA ARG A 554 12.55 -23.64 18.40
C ARG A 554 13.13 -25.03 18.12
N ASP A 555 13.18 -25.86 19.15
CA ASP A 555 13.77 -27.21 19.08
C ASP A 555 15.21 -27.21 18.50
N GLY A 556 15.98 -26.17 18.83
CA GLY A 556 17.35 -25.98 18.37
C GLY A 556 17.50 -25.52 16.92
N LYS A 557 16.41 -25.11 16.25
CA LYS A 557 16.40 -24.62 14.86
C LYS A 557 15.88 -23.19 14.79
N ASN A 558 16.29 -22.46 13.76
CA ASN A 558 15.77 -21.13 13.47
C ASN A 558 14.28 -21.18 13.11
N VAL A 559 13.58 -20.07 13.29
CA VAL A 559 12.15 -19.94 13.04
C VAL A 559 11.93 -18.95 11.88
N PRO A 560 11.83 -19.43 10.61
CA PRO A 560 11.82 -18.57 9.42
C PRO A 560 10.67 -17.54 9.35
N ALA A 561 9.57 -17.81 10.06
CA ALA A 561 8.39 -16.94 10.10
C ALA A 561 8.58 -15.70 11.01
N LEU A 562 9.67 -15.63 11.78
CA LEU A 562 9.92 -14.51 12.69
C LEU A 562 10.84 -13.46 12.05
N ARG A 563 10.57 -12.19 12.33
CA ARG A 563 11.49 -11.06 12.07
C ARG A 563 11.81 -10.32 13.35
N THR A 564 12.96 -9.65 13.34
CA THR A 564 13.51 -9.02 14.54
C THR A 564 14.10 -7.65 14.24
N MET A 565 13.95 -6.73 15.19
CA MET A 565 14.68 -5.46 15.24
C MET A 565 15.19 -5.25 16.67
N ILE A 566 16.38 -4.66 16.81
CA ILE A 566 16.97 -4.35 18.13
C ILE A 566 17.31 -2.87 18.16
N ARG A 567 16.84 -2.16 19.19
CA ARG A 567 17.21 -0.75 19.43
C ARG A 567 18.08 -0.65 20.68
N LYS A 568 19.17 0.10 20.59
CA LYS A 568 20.03 0.46 21.72
C LYS A 568 19.67 1.88 22.17
N THR A 569 19.06 1.98 23.34
CA THR A 569 18.70 3.26 23.99
C THR A 569 19.62 3.53 25.19
N PRO A 570 19.71 4.77 25.69
CA PRO A 570 20.40 5.05 26.95
C PRO A 570 19.84 4.27 28.15
N GLU A 571 18.56 3.89 28.13
CA GLU A 571 17.83 3.21 29.21
C GLU A 571 17.93 1.68 29.16
N GLY A 572 18.40 1.12 28.03
CA GLY A 572 18.48 -0.32 27.78
C GLY A 572 18.24 -0.72 26.33
N ARG A 573 18.24 -2.02 26.05
CA ARG A 573 17.91 -2.55 24.72
C ARG A 573 16.41 -2.83 24.60
N LEU A 574 15.87 -2.53 23.42
CA LEU A 574 14.56 -3.00 22.99
C LEU A 574 14.74 -4.12 21.98
N PHE A 575 13.99 -5.21 22.16
CA PHE A 575 13.94 -6.32 21.20
C PHE A 575 12.52 -6.44 20.69
N TYR A 576 12.35 -6.18 19.40
CA TYR A 576 11.08 -6.35 18.72
C TYR A 576 11.11 -7.66 17.94
N VAL A 577 10.08 -8.49 18.12
CA VAL A 577 9.94 -9.79 17.46
C VAL A 577 8.52 -9.94 16.95
N VAL A 578 8.35 -10.23 15.66
CA VAL A 578 7.03 -10.40 15.04
C VAL A 578 6.89 -11.78 14.41
N ASN A 579 5.73 -12.41 14.61
CA ASN A 579 5.27 -13.59 13.86
C ASN A 579 4.51 -13.16 12.61
N LEU A 580 5.12 -13.33 11.45
CA LEU A 580 4.51 -12.95 10.17
C LEU A 580 3.54 -14.00 9.63
N SER A 581 3.43 -15.16 10.27
CA SER A 581 2.53 -16.23 9.82
C SER A 581 1.13 -16.09 10.40
N ASP A 582 0.19 -16.76 9.75
CA ASP A 582 -1.19 -16.98 10.20
C ASP A 582 -1.31 -18.17 11.18
N LYS A 583 -0.19 -18.65 11.74
CA LYS A 583 -0.12 -19.83 12.59
C LYS A 583 0.41 -19.50 13.97
N GLU A 584 -0.07 -20.26 14.95
CA GLU A 584 0.49 -20.25 16.30
C GLU A 584 1.91 -20.87 16.29
N ILE A 585 2.85 -20.23 16.98
CA ILE A 585 4.22 -20.71 17.16
C ILE A 585 4.56 -20.71 18.64
N THR A 586 4.60 -21.90 19.24
CA THR A 586 4.87 -22.08 20.67
C THR A 586 6.30 -22.54 20.94
N GLY A 587 6.78 -22.29 22.15
CA GLY A 587 8.05 -22.81 22.66
C GLY A 587 9.28 -22.14 22.05
N VAL A 588 9.18 -20.92 21.53
CA VAL A 588 10.31 -20.20 20.95
C VAL A 588 11.23 -19.73 22.07
N LYS A 589 12.49 -20.14 22.02
CA LYS A 589 13.55 -19.71 22.93
C LYS A 589 14.26 -18.49 22.37
N ALA A 590 14.16 -17.36 23.07
CA ALA A 590 14.91 -16.16 22.75
C ALA A 590 16.11 -16.04 23.71
N SER A 591 17.31 -16.02 23.14
CA SER A 591 18.58 -15.88 23.88
C SER A 591 19.05 -14.43 23.79
N LEU A 592 19.15 -13.75 24.93
CA LEU A 592 19.53 -12.34 25.04
C LEU A 592 20.92 -12.23 25.68
N VAL A 593 21.96 -12.02 24.87
CA VAL A 593 23.35 -11.98 25.34
C VAL A 593 23.60 -10.76 26.21
N GLY A 594 24.25 -10.96 27.37
CA GLY A 594 24.55 -9.92 28.35
C GLY A 594 23.34 -9.36 29.10
N CYS A 595 22.13 -9.85 28.81
CA CYS A 595 20.90 -9.33 29.40
C CYS A 595 20.74 -9.76 30.85
N LYS A 596 20.55 -8.80 31.75
CA LYS A 596 20.33 -9.06 33.19
C LYS A 596 18.88 -9.23 33.55
N LYS A 597 18.00 -8.33 33.12
CA LYS A 597 16.57 -8.38 33.37
C LYS A 597 15.81 -7.87 32.16
N VAL A 598 14.72 -8.54 31.80
CA VAL A 598 13.89 -8.22 30.64
C VAL A 598 12.42 -8.55 30.94
N CYS A 599 11.51 -7.70 30.49
CA CYS A 599 10.06 -7.96 30.53
C CYS A 599 9.43 -7.66 29.16
N GLY A 600 8.20 -8.10 28.95
CA GLY A 600 7.40 -7.64 27.82
C GLY A 600 6.76 -6.29 28.10
N LEU A 601 6.38 -5.57 27.06
CA LEU A 601 5.62 -4.33 27.12
C LEU A 601 4.42 -4.43 26.18
N ASP A 602 3.21 -4.22 26.69
CA ASP A 602 2.00 -4.18 25.87
C ASP A 602 1.95 -2.85 25.09
N MET A 603 1.80 -2.88 23.77
CA MET A 603 1.84 -1.66 22.96
C MET A 603 0.53 -0.88 22.94
N HIS A 604 -0.60 -1.41 23.44
CA HIS A 604 -1.81 -0.62 23.64
C HIS A 604 -1.74 0.15 24.96
N THR A 605 -1.32 -0.51 26.05
CA THR A 605 -1.37 0.07 27.41
C THR A 605 -0.04 0.63 27.90
N LEU A 606 1.07 0.19 27.30
CA LEU A 606 2.45 0.41 27.78
C LEU A 606 2.68 -0.13 29.20
N GLU A 607 1.91 -1.13 29.60
CA GLU A 607 2.12 -1.83 30.86
C GLU A 607 3.13 -2.97 30.69
N PRO A 608 4.11 -3.10 31.59
CA PRO A 608 5.07 -4.19 31.55
C PRO A 608 4.43 -5.50 32.03
N PHE A 609 4.78 -6.62 31.40
CA PHE A 609 4.35 -7.95 31.83
C PHE A 609 5.53 -8.92 31.97
N ALA A 610 5.44 -9.83 32.94
CA ALA A 610 6.48 -10.79 33.23
C ALA A 610 6.58 -11.87 32.15
N LEU A 611 7.80 -12.37 31.92
CA LEU A 611 8.08 -13.39 30.91
C LEU A 611 8.40 -14.72 31.60
N LEU A 612 8.12 -15.84 30.92
CA LEU A 612 8.68 -17.14 31.29
C LEU A 612 10.15 -17.17 30.86
N GLY A 613 11.07 -17.34 31.79
CA GLY A 613 12.49 -17.39 31.46
C GLY A 613 13.38 -17.71 32.64
N GLU A 614 14.68 -17.76 32.36
CA GLU A 614 15.72 -17.99 33.35
C GLU A 614 16.98 -17.17 33.02
N HIS A 615 17.79 -16.92 34.05
CA HIS A 615 19.12 -16.36 33.86
C HIS A 615 20.10 -17.47 33.50
N THR A 616 20.95 -17.19 32.52
CA THR A 616 22.03 -18.08 32.08
C THR A 616 23.38 -17.40 32.33
N GLU A 617 24.48 -18.15 32.26
CA GLU A 617 25.82 -17.56 32.37
C GLU A 617 26.09 -16.49 31.30
N ARG A 618 25.41 -16.56 30.15
CA ARG A 618 25.58 -15.64 29.02
C ARG A 618 24.58 -14.48 28.99
N GLY A 619 23.58 -14.45 29.87
CA GLY A 619 22.52 -13.44 29.87
C GLY A 619 21.17 -14.00 30.31
N ALA A 620 20.13 -13.85 29.47
CA ALA A 620 18.79 -14.36 29.75
C ALA A 620 18.29 -15.27 28.63
N LEU A 621 17.49 -16.28 29.00
CA LEU A 621 16.78 -17.16 28.08
C LEU A 621 15.28 -17.10 28.38
N VAL A 622 14.49 -16.57 27.45
CA VAL A 622 13.03 -16.45 27.62
C VAL A 622 12.29 -17.35 26.64
N THR A 623 11.10 -17.81 27.03
CA THR A 623 10.24 -18.67 26.22
C THR A 623 9.00 -17.91 25.78
N LEU A 624 8.84 -17.70 24.48
CA LEU A 624 7.75 -16.96 23.86
C LEU A 624 6.82 -17.91 23.10
N ASP A 625 5.53 -17.65 23.20
CA ASP A 625 4.51 -18.24 22.33
C ASP A 625 3.86 -17.10 21.54
N PHE A 626 3.64 -17.33 20.25
CA PHE A 626 3.09 -16.35 19.34
C PHE A 626 1.74 -16.85 18.82
N GLU A 627 0.68 -16.08 18.99
CA GLU A 627 -0.53 -16.17 18.18
C GLU A 627 -0.23 -15.86 16.71
N PRO A 628 -1.11 -16.27 15.78
CA PRO A 628 -1.11 -15.75 14.42
C PRO A 628 -0.94 -14.22 14.42
N GLY A 629 0.07 -13.69 13.73
CA GLY A 629 0.31 -12.24 13.65
C GLY A 629 0.73 -11.55 14.97
N GLN A 630 1.04 -12.28 16.05
CA GLN A 630 1.47 -11.66 17.31
C GLN A 630 2.90 -11.12 17.21
N SER A 631 3.16 -10.06 17.96
CA SER A 631 4.50 -9.53 18.18
C SER A 631 4.77 -9.25 19.66
N TYR A 632 6.05 -9.15 20.01
CA TYR A 632 6.53 -8.76 21.33
C TYR A 632 7.50 -7.59 21.21
N VAL A 633 7.36 -6.62 22.11
CA VAL A 633 8.40 -5.66 22.45
C VAL A 633 8.95 -6.03 23.81
N LEU A 634 10.19 -6.49 23.85
CA LEU A 634 10.90 -6.85 25.07
C LEU A 634 11.81 -5.69 25.48
N VAL A 635 11.75 -5.31 26.76
CA VAL A 635 12.49 -4.18 27.30
C VAL A 635 13.51 -4.68 28.30
N GLU A 636 14.80 -4.55 27.98
CA GLU A 636 15.87 -4.76 28.95
C GLU A 636 15.96 -3.55 29.88
N SER A 637 15.78 -3.76 31.18
CA SER A 637 15.92 -2.69 32.18
C SER A 637 16.18 -3.26 33.58
N PRO A 638 16.95 -2.56 34.44
CA PRO A 638 17.13 -2.97 35.84
C PRO A 638 15.81 -3.05 36.64
N GLU A 639 14.81 -2.28 36.22
CA GLU A 639 13.47 -2.21 36.81
C GLU A 639 12.50 -3.27 36.24
N ALA A 640 12.96 -4.15 35.33
CA ALA A 640 12.09 -5.14 34.72
C ALA A 640 11.60 -6.19 35.72
N LEU A 641 10.38 -6.66 35.48
CA LEU A 641 9.70 -7.68 36.27
C LEU A 641 10.51 -8.99 36.28
N ASP A 642 10.46 -9.69 37.40
CA ASP A 642 11.12 -11.00 37.52
C ASP A 642 10.39 -12.06 36.68
N PHE A 643 11.12 -13.09 36.27
CA PHE A 643 10.54 -14.18 35.49
C PHE A 643 9.52 -14.98 36.30
N VAL A 644 8.46 -15.42 35.63
CA VAL A 644 7.49 -16.36 36.20
C VAL A 644 7.99 -17.79 36.01
N ALA A 645 7.70 -18.67 36.98
CA ALA A 645 8.11 -20.07 36.93
C ALA A 645 7.28 -20.90 35.94
N GLU A 646 6.01 -20.56 35.77
CA GLU A 646 5.05 -21.28 34.94
C GLU A 646 4.20 -20.30 34.13
N LYS A 647 3.73 -20.74 32.96
CA LYS A 647 2.79 -19.96 32.16
C LYS A 647 1.39 -20.04 32.78
N PRO A 648 0.58 -18.98 32.71
CA PRO A 648 -0.85 -19.10 32.92
C PRO A 648 -1.42 -20.20 32.02
N ALA A 649 -2.21 -21.11 32.58
CA ALA A 649 -2.86 -22.14 31.79
C ALA A 649 -3.83 -21.49 30.79
N LYS A 650 -3.73 -21.84 29.50
CA LYS A 650 -4.73 -21.44 28.50
C LYS A 650 -6.08 -22.04 28.93
N PRO A 651 -7.13 -21.24 29.17
CA PRO A 651 -8.44 -21.77 29.53
C PRO A 651 -8.97 -22.70 28.44
N ALA A 652 -9.64 -23.77 28.83
CA ALA A 652 -10.28 -24.67 27.86
C ALA A 652 -11.37 -23.92 27.08
N PRO A 653 -11.49 -24.14 25.75
CA PRO A 653 -12.46 -23.43 24.93
C PRO A 653 -13.90 -23.87 25.22
N ILE A 654 -14.82 -22.91 25.28
CA ILE A 654 -16.26 -23.12 25.33
C ILE A 654 -16.78 -23.43 23.94
N LYS A 655 -17.81 -24.27 23.86
CA LYS A 655 -18.55 -24.51 22.61
C LYS A 655 -19.90 -23.83 22.68
N LEU A 656 -20.16 -22.90 21.76
CA LEU A 656 -21.42 -22.18 21.65
C LEU A 656 -22.36 -22.85 20.65
N SER A 657 -23.63 -22.46 20.66
CA SER A 657 -24.60 -22.92 19.66
C SER A 657 -24.33 -22.25 18.32
N GLU A 658 -24.32 -23.05 17.24
CA GLU A 658 -24.19 -22.54 15.86
C GLU A 658 -25.40 -21.68 15.46
N ARG A 659 -26.60 -21.99 15.98
CA ARG A 659 -27.79 -21.17 15.75
C ARG A 659 -27.93 -20.15 16.88
N MET A 660 -27.71 -18.88 16.57
CA MET A 660 -27.75 -17.79 17.55
C MET A 660 -28.92 -16.86 17.29
N SER A 661 -29.53 -16.35 18.35
CA SER A 661 -30.61 -15.36 18.25
C SER A 661 -30.04 -13.97 17.97
N PHE A 662 -30.74 -13.16 17.20
CA PHE A 662 -30.40 -11.74 17.09
C PHE A 662 -30.69 -11.05 18.42
N ALA A 663 -29.67 -10.44 19.03
CA ALA A 663 -29.88 -9.52 20.15
C ALA A 663 -30.66 -8.28 19.67
N ARG A 664 -30.31 -7.84 18.45
CA ARG A 664 -31.00 -6.84 17.65
C ARG A 664 -30.98 -7.30 16.20
N LYS A 665 -32.14 -7.27 15.53
CA LYS A 665 -32.22 -7.58 14.10
C LYS A 665 -31.39 -6.56 13.30
N PRO A 666 -30.47 -7.02 12.44
CA PRO A 666 -29.63 -6.14 11.66
C PRO A 666 -30.43 -5.52 10.50
N GLU A 667 -30.01 -4.34 10.05
CA GLU A 667 -30.38 -3.88 8.71
C GLU A 667 -29.54 -4.65 7.69
N ASN A 668 -30.18 -5.19 6.65
CA ASN A 668 -29.52 -5.96 5.61
C ASN A 668 -29.53 -5.19 4.29
N ALA A 669 -28.74 -5.65 3.32
CA ALA A 669 -28.63 -5.02 2.02
C ALA A 669 -28.91 -5.99 0.86
N LEU A 670 -29.21 -5.43 -0.31
CA LEU A 670 -29.20 -6.11 -1.62
C LEU A 670 -28.68 -5.12 -2.68
N THR A 671 -27.62 -5.50 -3.40
CA THR A 671 -27.07 -4.69 -4.50
C THR A 671 -27.78 -5.03 -5.82
N LEU A 672 -28.25 -3.99 -6.53
CA LEU A 672 -28.82 -4.08 -7.87
C LEU A 672 -27.79 -3.50 -8.87
N ASP A 673 -26.97 -4.37 -9.45
CA ASP A 673 -25.85 -4.06 -10.35
C ASP A 673 -26.17 -4.31 -11.83
N ARG A 674 -27.46 -4.54 -12.14
CA ARG A 674 -27.96 -4.74 -13.49
C ARG A 674 -29.21 -3.90 -13.72
N ALA A 675 -29.28 -3.30 -14.90
CA ALA A 675 -30.40 -2.48 -15.32
C ALA A 675 -30.80 -2.75 -16.77
N ARG A 676 -32.05 -2.42 -17.09
CA ARG A 676 -32.49 -2.22 -18.47
C ARG A 676 -32.32 -0.76 -18.84
N VAL A 677 -32.00 -0.50 -20.10
CA VAL A 677 -31.74 0.86 -20.59
C VAL A 677 -32.80 1.26 -21.61
N SER A 678 -33.22 2.52 -21.55
CA SER A 678 -34.04 3.17 -22.57
C SER A 678 -33.51 4.57 -22.87
N THR A 679 -33.74 5.05 -24.10
CA THR A 679 -33.43 6.43 -24.53
C THR A 679 -34.69 7.26 -24.81
N ASP A 680 -35.87 6.63 -24.77
CA ASP A 680 -37.18 7.27 -24.94
C ASP A 680 -38.06 7.20 -23.68
N GLY A 681 -37.65 6.40 -22.69
CA GLY A 681 -38.37 6.19 -21.43
C GLY A 681 -39.48 5.14 -21.51
N GLU A 682 -39.70 4.53 -22.68
CA GLU A 682 -40.81 3.62 -22.96
C GLU A 682 -40.32 2.22 -23.34
N ILE A 683 -39.34 2.14 -24.26
CA ILE A 683 -38.80 0.86 -24.74
C ILE A 683 -37.49 0.57 -24.02
N PHE A 684 -37.52 -0.44 -23.16
CA PHE A 684 -36.36 -0.88 -22.37
C PHE A 684 -35.68 -2.11 -23.00
N SER A 685 -34.35 -2.13 -22.94
CA SER A 685 -33.52 -3.25 -23.37
C SER A 685 -33.72 -4.51 -22.52
N GLU A 686 -33.03 -5.59 -22.88
CA GLU A 686 -32.69 -6.67 -21.96
C GLU A 686 -31.88 -6.17 -20.77
N LEU A 687 -31.86 -6.98 -19.70
CA LEU A 687 -31.17 -6.68 -18.45
C LEU A 687 -29.65 -6.88 -18.60
N ARG A 688 -28.89 -5.79 -18.45
CA ARG A 688 -27.43 -5.75 -18.66
C ARG A 688 -26.68 -5.26 -17.41
N PRO A 689 -25.42 -5.68 -17.19
CA PRO A 689 -24.57 -5.14 -16.13
C PRO A 689 -24.34 -3.64 -16.28
N ILE A 690 -24.24 -2.92 -15.17
CA ILE A 690 -23.99 -1.47 -15.18
C ILE A 690 -22.66 -1.13 -15.86
N GLU A 691 -21.63 -1.96 -15.68
CA GLU A 691 -20.32 -1.78 -16.31
C GLU A 691 -20.37 -1.89 -17.83
N GLU A 692 -21.18 -2.83 -18.37
CA GLU A 692 -21.41 -2.98 -19.82
C GLU A 692 -22.14 -1.75 -20.38
N ILE A 693 -23.17 -1.27 -19.66
CA ILE A 693 -23.94 -0.10 -20.07
C ILE A 693 -23.02 1.12 -20.13
N ARG A 694 -22.20 1.33 -19.10
CA ARG A 694 -21.26 2.46 -19.02
C ARG A 694 -20.25 2.41 -20.16
N ASP A 695 -19.64 1.25 -20.39
CA ASP A 695 -18.67 1.05 -21.47
C ASP A 695 -19.29 1.34 -22.85
N THR A 696 -20.53 0.88 -23.09
CA THR A 696 -21.25 1.14 -24.34
C THR A 696 -21.49 2.63 -24.55
N LEU A 697 -21.99 3.34 -23.52
CA LEU A 697 -22.26 4.77 -23.59
C LEU A 697 -21.00 5.59 -23.87
N LEU A 698 -19.86 5.20 -23.27
CA LEU A 698 -18.57 5.85 -23.49
C LEU A 698 -18.04 5.62 -24.91
N ARG A 699 -18.11 4.39 -25.43
CA ARG A 699 -17.66 4.07 -26.80
C ARG A 699 -18.50 4.75 -27.88
N ASP A 700 -19.82 4.75 -27.70
CA ASP A 700 -20.75 5.37 -28.62
C ASP A 700 -20.76 6.90 -28.52
N ARG A 701 -20.03 7.46 -27.53
CA ARG A 701 -20.06 8.87 -27.15
C ARG A 701 -21.50 9.39 -27.01
N TYR A 702 -22.35 8.59 -26.38
CA TYR A 702 -23.76 8.88 -26.26
C TYR A 702 -23.99 10.18 -25.48
N ARG A 703 -24.93 10.99 -25.97
CA ARG A 703 -25.37 12.22 -25.31
C ARG A 703 -26.88 12.38 -25.45
N GLY A 704 -27.59 12.47 -24.33
CA GLY A 704 -29.03 12.70 -24.31
C GLY A 704 -29.76 11.98 -23.18
N PRO A 705 -31.10 11.92 -23.25
CA PRO A 705 -31.93 11.30 -22.22
C PRO A 705 -31.64 9.80 -22.06
N LEU A 706 -31.36 9.39 -20.84
CA LEU A 706 -31.10 8.00 -20.47
C LEU A 706 -32.02 7.59 -19.34
N TYR A 707 -32.60 6.40 -19.43
CA TYR A 707 -33.44 5.81 -18.40
C TYR A 707 -32.89 4.44 -18.02
N LEU A 708 -32.70 4.21 -16.72
CA LEU A 708 -32.31 2.95 -16.14
C LEU A 708 -33.46 2.36 -15.33
N LYS A 709 -33.80 1.10 -15.60
CA LYS A 709 -34.79 0.32 -14.83
C LYS A 709 -34.10 -0.84 -14.11
N PHE A 710 -34.13 -0.82 -12.79
CA PHE A 710 -33.66 -1.89 -11.91
C PHE A 710 -34.85 -2.73 -11.46
N GLU A 711 -34.65 -4.05 -11.37
CA GLU A 711 -35.71 -5.02 -11.05
C GLU A 711 -35.27 -5.93 -9.90
N PHE A 712 -36.16 -6.21 -8.95
CA PHE A 712 -35.93 -7.20 -7.89
C PHE A 712 -37.23 -7.89 -7.47
N ASN A 713 -37.12 -9.04 -6.79
CA ASN A 713 -38.28 -9.82 -6.37
C ASN A 713 -38.52 -9.74 -4.87
N VAL A 714 -39.79 -9.79 -4.46
CA VAL A 714 -40.23 -9.85 -3.06
C VAL A 714 -41.14 -11.06 -2.87
N LEU A 715 -40.74 -11.99 -2.00
CA LEU A 715 -41.53 -13.17 -1.62
C LEU A 715 -42.43 -12.88 -0.42
N GLU A 716 -41.92 -12.13 0.54
CA GLU A 716 -42.66 -11.67 1.72
C GLU A 716 -42.34 -10.21 1.97
N LYS A 717 -43.36 -9.36 2.15
CA LYS A 717 -43.14 -7.94 2.40
C LYS A 717 -42.42 -7.73 3.74
N PRO A 718 -41.22 -7.15 3.75
CA PRO A 718 -40.54 -6.71 4.98
C PRO A 718 -41.24 -5.47 5.57
N GLY A 719 -40.80 -5.05 6.76
CA GLY A 719 -41.37 -3.89 7.44
C GLY A 719 -40.87 -2.56 6.88
N SER A 720 -39.64 -2.54 6.38
CA SER A 720 -38.92 -1.37 5.88
C SER A 720 -37.98 -1.76 4.74
N VAL A 721 -38.00 -0.97 3.66
CA VAL A 721 -37.02 -1.00 2.58
C VAL A 721 -36.81 0.42 2.07
N ARG A 722 -35.56 0.84 1.98
CA ARG A 722 -35.14 2.05 1.29
C ARG A 722 -34.35 1.69 0.05
N ALA A 723 -34.59 2.42 -1.04
CA ALA A 723 -33.69 2.44 -2.18
C ALA A 723 -32.64 3.53 -1.92
N VAL A 724 -31.37 3.19 -2.11
CA VAL A 724 -30.21 4.07 -1.95
C VAL A 724 -29.53 4.16 -3.31
N PHE A 725 -29.31 5.39 -3.77
CA PHE A 725 -28.80 5.68 -5.11
C PHE A 725 -28.00 6.98 -5.11
N GLU A 726 -27.11 7.10 -6.07
CA GLU A 726 -26.24 8.27 -6.20
C GLU A 726 -26.96 9.45 -6.85
N PRO A 727 -26.55 10.70 -6.56
CA PRO A 727 -27.26 11.88 -7.00
C PRO A 727 -27.04 12.10 -8.49
N LEU A 728 -28.14 12.14 -9.25
CA LEU A 728 -28.17 12.54 -10.65
C LEU A 728 -29.17 13.68 -10.83
N ASN A 729 -29.03 14.46 -11.89
CA ASN A 729 -30.02 15.48 -12.27
C ASN A 729 -31.27 14.77 -12.83
N PHE A 730 -32.07 14.18 -11.94
CA PHE A 730 -33.20 13.32 -12.31
C PHE A 730 -34.29 14.09 -13.06
N THR A 731 -34.66 13.57 -14.23
CA THR A 731 -35.86 13.95 -14.99
C THR A 731 -37.05 13.03 -14.67
N ARG A 732 -36.78 11.83 -14.14
CA ARG A 732 -37.77 10.85 -13.72
C ARG A 732 -37.23 10.03 -12.55
N LEU A 733 -38.04 9.81 -11.53
CA LEU A 733 -37.72 8.92 -10.41
C LEU A 733 -39.00 8.22 -9.95
N GLU A 734 -39.12 6.94 -10.25
CA GLU A 734 -40.33 6.15 -10.04
C GLU A 734 -40.04 4.81 -9.40
N PHE A 735 -40.94 4.37 -8.53
CA PHE A 735 -40.97 3.03 -8.00
C PHE A 735 -42.35 2.41 -8.24
N ASN A 736 -42.38 1.25 -8.92
CA ASN A 736 -43.61 0.58 -9.35
C ASN A 736 -44.60 1.53 -10.08
N GLY A 737 -44.07 2.43 -10.92
CA GLY A 737 -44.85 3.42 -11.67
C GLY A 737 -45.40 4.59 -10.84
N THR A 738 -45.00 4.71 -9.57
CA THR A 738 -45.34 5.84 -8.69
C THR A 738 -44.12 6.74 -8.55
N ASN A 739 -44.29 8.04 -8.75
CA ASN A 739 -43.22 9.01 -8.50
C ASN A 739 -42.78 8.98 -7.04
N ILE A 740 -41.48 8.97 -6.81
CA ILE A 740 -40.86 9.06 -5.48
C ILE A 740 -39.90 10.24 -5.44
N GLU A 741 -39.60 10.71 -4.23
CA GLU A 741 -38.62 11.77 -4.00
C GLU A 741 -37.59 11.28 -2.97
N PRO A 742 -36.33 11.76 -3.04
CA PRO A 742 -35.38 11.56 -1.97
C PRO A 742 -35.93 12.08 -0.64
N ASP A 743 -35.73 11.32 0.43
CA ASP A 743 -36.29 11.63 1.75
C ASP A 743 -35.36 12.45 2.66
N GLY A 744 -34.19 12.85 2.14
CA GLY A 744 -33.18 13.62 2.87
C GLY A 744 -32.24 12.79 3.75
N GLU A 745 -32.44 11.47 3.82
CA GLU A 745 -31.52 10.54 4.47
C GLU A 745 -30.43 10.05 3.49
N TYR A 746 -29.32 9.55 4.04
CA TYR A 746 -28.21 8.99 3.26
C TYR A 746 -27.73 7.65 3.83
N ARG A 747 -27.04 6.86 3.00
CA ARG A 747 -26.47 5.56 3.40
C ARG A 747 -25.22 5.26 2.60
N ILE A 748 -24.28 4.51 3.18
CA ILE A 748 -22.92 4.28 2.65
C ILE A 748 -22.10 5.56 2.77
N ASP A 749 -22.45 6.61 2.04
CA ASP A 749 -21.78 7.91 1.99
C ASP A 749 -22.83 9.04 1.98
N ARG A 750 -22.44 10.24 2.43
CA ARG A 750 -23.33 11.41 2.54
C ARG A 750 -23.92 11.89 1.22
N SER A 751 -23.29 11.60 0.09
CA SER A 751 -23.81 11.93 -1.23
C SER A 751 -24.92 10.97 -1.68
N PHE A 752 -24.99 9.76 -1.13
CA PHE A 752 -25.92 8.72 -1.57
C PHE A 752 -27.29 9.00 -0.99
N MET A 753 -28.22 9.39 -1.86
CA MET A 753 -29.59 9.71 -1.50
C MET A 753 -30.37 8.44 -1.19
N SER A 754 -31.37 8.57 -0.33
CA SER A 754 -32.30 7.49 0.01
C SER A 754 -33.75 7.85 -0.33
N ALA A 755 -34.56 6.84 -0.61
CA ALA A 755 -36.01 6.96 -0.71
C ALA A 755 -36.69 5.74 -0.06
N ASP A 756 -37.61 5.99 0.88
CA ASP A 756 -38.45 4.95 1.46
C ASP A 756 -39.47 4.41 0.44
N ILE A 757 -39.33 3.13 0.10
CA ILE A 757 -40.18 2.42 -0.85
C ILE A 757 -41.10 1.41 -0.17
N SER A 758 -41.08 1.33 1.17
CA SER A 758 -41.72 0.28 1.95
C SER A 758 -43.22 0.12 1.65
N SER A 759 -43.94 1.24 1.57
CA SER A 759 -45.40 1.24 1.33
C SER A 759 -45.79 0.89 -0.10
N LEU A 760 -44.84 0.99 -1.04
CA LEU A 760 -45.07 0.79 -2.47
C LEU A 760 -44.69 -0.62 -2.94
N LEU A 761 -44.06 -1.43 -2.07
CA LEU A 761 -43.66 -2.80 -2.38
C LEU A 761 -44.86 -3.67 -2.74
N CYS A 762 -44.73 -4.45 -3.80
CA CYS A 762 -45.65 -5.53 -4.17
C CYS A 762 -44.97 -6.90 -4.03
N ILE A 763 -45.77 -7.96 -3.84
CA ILE A 763 -45.25 -9.33 -3.92
C ILE A 763 -44.98 -9.65 -5.39
N GLY A 764 -43.83 -10.27 -5.66
CA GLY A 764 -43.34 -10.50 -7.03
C GLY A 764 -42.31 -9.46 -7.44
N THR A 765 -42.28 -9.12 -8.72
CA THR A 765 -41.30 -8.20 -9.31
C THR A 765 -41.65 -6.75 -8.98
N ASN A 766 -40.65 -6.01 -8.51
CA ASN A 766 -40.70 -4.58 -8.25
C ASN A 766 -39.71 -3.87 -9.17
N GLU A 767 -40.04 -2.66 -9.59
CA GLU A 767 -39.27 -1.86 -10.55
C GLU A 767 -38.89 -0.51 -9.95
N PHE A 768 -37.61 -0.15 -10.05
CA PHE A 768 -37.09 1.18 -9.74
C PHE A 768 -36.58 1.82 -11.03
N VAL A 769 -37.14 2.96 -11.43
CA VAL A 769 -36.82 3.64 -12.69
C VAL A 769 -36.26 5.03 -12.41
N MET A 770 -35.08 5.32 -12.95
CA MET A 770 -34.46 6.65 -12.92
C MET A 770 -34.22 7.13 -14.35
N GLY A 771 -34.55 8.39 -14.63
CA GLY A 771 -34.26 9.07 -15.89
C GLY A 771 -33.44 10.33 -15.64
N PHE A 772 -32.48 10.62 -16.51
CA PHE A 772 -31.57 11.77 -16.43
C PHE A 772 -30.92 12.02 -17.80
N ASP A 773 -30.27 13.17 -17.99
CA ASP A 773 -29.47 13.43 -19.20
C ASP A 773 -28.03 12.94 -19.01
N TYR A 774 -27.59 12.01 -19.86
CA TYR A 774 -26.21 11.51 -19.87
C TYR A 774 -25.35 12.32 -20.83
N TYR A 775 -24.15 12.71 -20.38
CA TYR A 775 -23.11 13.25 -21.25
C TYR A 775 -21.72 13.09 -20.61
N GLN A 776 -20.68 13.26 -21.43
CA GLN A 776 -19.30 13.49 -20.99
C GLN A 776 -18.68 14.61 -21.82
N ARG A 777 -17.79 15.39 -21.25
CA ARG A 777 -16.97 16.38 -21.96
C ARG A 777 -15.87 15.70 -22.77
N ASP A 778 -15.38 16.37 -23.82
CA ASP A 778 -14.37 15.82 -24.74
C ASP A 778 -13.08 15.37 -24.04
N TYR A 779 -12.72 16.03 -22.94
CA TYR A 779 -11.56 15.67 -22.13
C TYR A 779 -11.61 14.22 -21.61
N VAL A 780 -12.80 13.73 -21.22
CA VAL A 780 -12.96 12.33 -20.78
C VAL A 780 -12.57 11.37 -21.90
N TYR A 781 -13.05 11.62 -23.13
CA TYR A 781 -12.72 10.77 -24.27
C TYR A 781 -11.25 10.88 -24.68
N TYR A 782 -10.63 12.05 -24.52
CA TYR A 782 -9.19 12.21 -24.73
C TYR A 782 -8.38 11.36 -23.74
N VAL A 783 -8.72 11.37 -22.45
CA VAL A 783 -8.02 10.56 -21.45
C VAL A 783 -8.23 9.06 -21.67
N LEU A 784 -9.47 8.64 -21.98
CA LEU A 784 -9.77 7.21 -22.14
C LEU A 784 -9.25 6.62 -23.46
N TYR A 785 -9.29 7.39 -24.56
CA TYR A 785 -9.07 6.87 -25.92
C TYR A 785 -8.01 7.62 -26.74
N GLY A 786 -7.38 8.66 -26.18
CA GLY A 786 -6.36 9.47 -26.85
C GLY A 786 -4.95 8.88 -26.84
N GLY A 787 -4.74 7.75 -26.14
CA GLY A 787 -3.43 7.12 -26.03
C GLY A 787 -2.52 7.75 -24.96
N VAL A 788 -3.10 8.41 -23.97
CA VAL A 788 -2.37 8.97 -22.82
C VAL A 788 -2.00 7.89 -21.79
N SER A 789 -0.99 8.17 -20.98
CA SER A 789 -0.53 7.31 -19.89
C SER A 789 -1.48 7.33 -18.68
N GLU A 790 -1.15 6.56 -17.64
CA GLU A 790 -1.79 6.57 -16.33
C GLU A 790 -1.83 7.95 -15.68
N SER A 791 -0.85 8.82 -15.95
CA SER A 791 -0.69 10.12 -15.30
C SER A 791 -1.97 10.98 -15.41
N LEU A 792 -2.56 11.04 -16.61
CA LEU A 792 -3.82 11.76 -16.83
C LEU A 792 -5.06 10.95 -16.45
N ARG A 793 -4.98 9.61 -16.44
CA ARG A 793 -6.09 8.75 -15.99
C ARG A 793 -6.34 8.91 -14.50
N ASN A 794 -5.28 9.07 -13.71
CA ASN A 794 -5.36 9.28 -12.27
C ASN A 794 -6.03 10.61 -11.88
N CYS A 795 -6.15 11.55 -12.83
CA CYS A 795 -6.81 12.86 -12.67
C CYS A 795 -8.29 12.85 -13.09
N LEU A 796 -8.80 11.75 -13.65
CA LEU A 796 -10.05 11.77 -14.41
C LEU A 796 -11.28 11.95 -13.51
N ALA A 797 -12.19 12.85 -13.88
CA ALA A 797 -13.52 12.98 -13.30
C ALA A 797 -14.59 12.98 -14.41
N PHE A 798 -15.56 12.07 -14.27
CA PHE A 798 -16.70 11.93 -15.19
C PHE A 798 -17.77 12.98 -14.91
N ASP A 799 -18.46 13.44 -15.95
CA ASP A 799 -19.56 14.42 -15.82
C ASP A 799 -20.90 13.74 -15.46
N THR A 800 -21.08 12.48 -15.82
CA THR A 800 -22.23 11.65 -15.43
C THR A 800 -21.78 10.23 -15.13
N GLU A 801 -21.99 9.77 -13.90
CA GLU A 801 -21.63 8.41 -13.47
C GLU A 801 -22.89 7.59 -13.24
N ILE A 802 -23.04 6.50 -13.99
CA ILE A 802 -24.12 5.54 -13.78
C ILE A 802 -23.66 4.47 -12.80
N GLU A 803 -24.52 4.14 -11.83
CA GLU A 803 -24.14 3.31 -10.69
C GLU A 803 -25.25 2.34 -10.28
N CYS A 804 -24.87 1.42 -9.38
CA CYS A 804 -25.80 0.46 -8.79
C CYS A 804 -26.86 1.16 -7.93
N VAL A 805 -28.01 0.50 -7.75
CA VAL A 805 -28.99 0.84 -6.70
C VAL A 805 -28.84 -0.16 -5.56
N TYR A 806 -28.84 0.31 -4.33
CA TYR A 806 -28.75 -0.55 -3.14
C TYR A 806 -30.08 -0.52 -2.41
N LEU A 807 -30.56 -1.68 -1.96
CA LEU A 807 -31.71 -1.76 -1.07
C LEU A 807 -31.22 -1.99 0.35
N PHE A 808 -31.73 -1.24 1.32
CA PHE A 808 -31.45 -1.41 2.75
C PHE A 808 -32.75 -1.58 3.54
N GLY A 809 -32.78 -2.46 4.53
CA GLY A 809 -33.97 -2.65 5.36
C GLY A 809 -33.97 -3.88 6.27
N ASP A 810 -35.11 -4.15 6.88
CA ASP A 810 -35.33 -5.25 7.84
C ASP A 810 -35.73 -6.58 7.15
N PHE A 811 -34.99 -6.94 6.10
CA PHE A 811 -35.23 -8.14 5.32
C PHE A 811 -34.07 -9.15 5.40
N ALA A 812 -34.37 -10.39 5.05
CA ALA A 812 -33.38 -11.38 4.65
C ALA A 812 -33.48 -11.56 3.13
N VAL A 813 -32.37 -11.94 2.50
CA VAL A 813 -32.36 -12.33 1.09
C VAL A 813 -32.65 -13.84 1.02
N ASP A 814 -33.63 -14.23 0.23
CA ASP A 814 -33.89 -15.64 -0.03
C ASP A 814 -32.82 -16.18 -0.98
N THR A 815 -32.08 -17.19 -0.51
CA THR A 815 -31.02 -17.86 -1.25
C THR A 815 -31.09 -19.37 -1.06
N GLU A 816 -30.93 -20.12 -2.14
CA GLU A 816 -30.73 -21.58 -2.08
C GLU A 816 -29.31 -21.92 -1.58
N ARG A 817 -29.17 -22.36 -0.32
CA ARG A 817 -27.86 -22.68 0.28
C ARG A 817 -27.02 -23.66 -0.56
N SER A 818 -27.67 -24.63 -1.22
CA SER A 818 -26.99 -25.62 -2.08
C SER A 818 -26.33 -25.03 -3.34
N ARG A 819 -26.60 -23.78 -3.69
CA ARG A 819 -26.00 -23.06 -4.81
C ARG A 819 -24.77 -22.23 -4.43
N PHE A 820 -24.47 -22.10 -3.14
CA PHE A 820 -23.19 -21.53 -2.72
C PHE A 820 -22.09 -22.57 -2.92
N ILE A 821 -21.03 -22.16 -3.63
CA ILE A 821 -19.86 -22.99 -3.91
C ILE A 821 -18.66 -22.33 -3.19
N PRO A 822 -18.16 -22.93 -2.11
CA PRO A 822 -16.96 -22.45 -1.43
C PRO A 822 -15.73 -22.50 -2.33
N GLY A 823 -14.87 -21.50 -2.22
CA GLY A 823 -13.59 -21.41 -2.89
C GLY A 823 -12.45 -21.09 -1.94
N GLU A 824 -11.28 -20.80 -2.50
CA GLU A 824 -10.11 -20.34 -1.74
C GLU A 824 -10.37 -18.97 -1.10
N ARG A 825 -9.53 -18.58 -0.12
CA ARG A 825 -9.57 -17.24 0.51
C ARG A 825 -10.94 -16.89 1.11
N ASN A 826 -11.66 -17.88 1.64
CA ASN A 826 -13.01 -17.75 2.19
C ASN A 826 -14.06 -17.26 1.18
N SER A 827 -13.82 -17.39 -0.12
CA SER A 827 -14.78 -16.98 -1.15
C SER A 827 -15.98 -17.94 -1.24
N LEU A 828 -17.11 -17.40 -1.67
CA LEU A 828 -18.37 -18.09 -1.91
C LEU A 828 -18.93 -17.64 -3.25
N ARG A 829 -19.07 -18.56 -4.20
CA ARG A 829 -19.75 -18.27 -5.48
C ARG A 829 -21.22 -18.62 -5.41
N TYR A 830 -22.06 -17.80 -6.03
CA TYR A 830 -23.50 -18.01 -6.07
C TYR A 830 -24.04 -17.78 -7.49
N ASP A 831 -24.88 -18.70 -7.97
CA ASP A 831 -25.48 -18.67 -9.31
C ASP A 831 -27.01 -18.65 -9.30
N GLY A 832 -27.62 -18.41 -8.14
CA GLY A 832 -29.06 -18.33 -7.97
C GLY A 832 -29.62 -16.91 -8.16
N VAL A 833 -30.89 -16.76 -7.83
CA VAL A 833 -31.63 -15.49 -7.89
C VAL A 833 -31.91 -14.98 -6.49
N PHE A 834 -31.92 -13.66 -6.32
CA PHE A 834 -32.22 -13.02 -5.04
C PHE A 834 -33.67 -12.56 -4.98
N ALA A 835 -34.28 -12.71 -3.80
CA ALA A 835 -35.57 -12.13 -3.49
C ALA A 835 -35.65 -11.70 -2.02
N LEU A 836 -36.44 -10.69 -1.70
CA LEU A 836 -36.62 -10.25 -0.32
C LEU A 836 -37.63 -11.14 0.42
N LYS A 837 -37.30 -11.51 1.66
CA LYS A 837 -38.19 -12.17 2.62
C LYS A 837 -38.04 -11.59 4.02
N LYS A 838 -38.93 -11.97 4.93
CA LYS A 838 -38.85 -11.54 6.33
C LYS A 838 -37.66 -12.19 7.05
N GLN A 839 -37.04 -11.43 7.94
CA GLN A 839 -35.98 -11.93 8.81
C GLN A 839 -36.52 -12.92 9.85
N ALA A 840 -35.79 -14.02 10.04
CA ALA A 840 -35.95 -14.92 11.17
C ALA A 840 -35.56 -14.25 12.51
N SER A 841 -35.83 -14.92 13.63
CA SER A 841 -35.37 -14.50 14.97
C SER A 841 -33.90 -14.81 15.25
N ASP A 842 -33.27 -15.62 14.40
CA ASP A 842 -31.98 -16.26 14.61
C ASP A 842 -31.29 -16.53 13.27
N VAL A 843 -30.00 -16.86 13.33
CA VAL A 843 -29.14 -17.12 12.17
C VAL A 843 -28.17 -18.28 12.47
N ASP A 844 -27.74 -18.98 11.42
CA ASP A 844 -26.57 -19.86 11.45
C ASP A 844 -25.31 -18.98 11.52
N ALA A 845 -24.77 -18.81 12.73
CA ALA A 845 -23.68 -17.89 13.03
C ALA A 845 -22.38 -18.23 12.28
N ALA A 846 -22.22 -19.47 11.82
CA ALA A 846 -21.07 -19.90 11.01
C ALA A 846 -21.26 -19.64 9.51
N HIS A 847 -22.48 -19.41 9.04
CA HIS A 847 -22.84 -19.33 7.62
C HIS A 847 -23.78 -18.15 7.33
N ILE A 848 -23.50 -16.99 7.92
CA ILE A 848 -24.39 -15.82 7.87
C ILE A 848 -24.63 -15.38 6.42
N THR A 849 -23.58 -15.37 5.58
CA THR A 849 -23.68 -15.05 4.15
C THR A 849 -24.71 -15.94 3.44
N GLU A 850 -24.72 -17.23 3.74
CA GLU A 850 -25.61 -18.22 3.11
C GLU A 850 -27.02 -18.27 3.75
N ASP A 851 -27.18 -17.73 4.96
CA ASP A 851 -28.42 -17.72 5.74
C ASP A 851 -29.18 -16.38 5.62
N GLY A 852 -29.11 -15.80 4.42
CA GLY A 852 -29.92 -14.65 4.00
C GLY A 852 -29.27 -13.27 4.16
N TYR A 853 -27.97 -13.22 4.40
CA TYR A 853 -27.19 -11.99 4.51
C TYR A 853 -26.02 -11.90 3.50
N PRO A 854 -26.20 -12.25 2.21
CA PRO A 854 -25.10 -12.34 1.26
C PRO A 854 -24.45 -11.00 0.91
N PHE A 855 -25.22 -9.89 0.95
CA PHE A 855 -24.72 -8.52 0.68
C PHE A 855 -24.52 -7.70 1.96
N PHE A 856 -24.61 -8.34 3.13
CA PHE A 856 -24.51 -7.63 4.40
C PHE A 856 -23.15 -6.94 4.54
N ALA A 857 -23.16 -5.71 5.03
CA ALA A 857 -21.98 -4.94 5.41
C ALA A 857 -22.32 -4.12 6.66
N GLY A 858 -21.58 -4.32 7.75
CA GLY A 858 -21.86 -3.64 9.02
C GLY A 858 -21.74 -4.49 10.28
N GLU A 859 -22.64 -4.12 11.17
CA GLU A 859 -23.10 -4.58 12.48
C GLU A 859 -23.93 -5.86 12.72
N MET A 860 -23.44 -6.95 13.31
CA MET A 860 -24.34 -8.03 13.74
C MET A 860 -24.17 -8.44 15.19
N GLU A 861 -25.24 -8.31 15.99
CA GLU A 861 -25.26 -8.69 17.41
C GLU A 861 -25.99 -10.03 17.61
N LEU A 862 -25.22 -11.07 17.96
CA LEU A 862 -25.70 -12.43 18.13
C LEU A 862 -25.62 -12.84 19.60
N SER A 863 -26.68 -13.45 20.13
CA SER A 863 -26.74 -13.94 21.51
C SER A 863 -26.99 -15.44 21.58
N THR A 864 -26.36 -16.07 22.56
CA THR A 864 -26.54 -17.48 22.89
C THR A 864 -26.46 -17.72 24.40
N LYS A 865 -26.95 -18.88 24.84
CA LYS A 865 -26.95 -19.27 26.25
C LYS A 865 -25.83 -20.26 26.52
N TYR A 866 -25.10 -20.04 27.61
CA TYR A 866 -24.06 -20.95 28.09
C TYR A 866 -24.30 -21.27 29.57
N ARG A 867 -24.44 -22.56 29.91
CA ARG A 867 -24.62 -23.01 31.28
C ARG A 867 -23.27 -23.36 31.88
N TYR A 868 -22.85 -22.60 32.89
CA TYR A 868 -21.55 -22.70 33.53
C TYR A 868 -21.66 -23.25 34.96
N THR A 869 -20.79 -24.18 35.31
CA THR A 869 -20.52 -24.67 36.66
C THR A 869 -19.04 -24.45 36.97
N PRO A 870 -18.65 -24.12 38.21
CA PRO A 870 -17.23 -23.99 38.57
C PRO A 870 -16.41 -25.22 38.15
N GLY A 871 -15.37 -24.98 37.32
CA GLY A 871 -14.53 -26.03 36.73
C GLY A 871 -14.82 -26.33 35.25
N ASP A 872 -15.93 -25.83 34.71
CA ASP A 872 -16.23 -25.91 33.28
C ASP A 872 -15.26 -25.02 32.45
N PRO A 873 -15.12 -25.27 31.13
CA PRO A 873 -14.38 -24.41 30.22
C PRO A 873 -14.81 -22.94 30.29
N THR A 874 -13.87 -22.01 30.14
CA THR A 874 -14.13 -20.56 30.21
C THR A 874 -13.48 -19.76 29.08
N GLY A 875 -12.59 -20.37 28.31
CA GLY A 875 -11.94 -19.71 27.18
C GLY A 875 -12.92 -19.56 26.01
N LEU A 876 -12.96 -18.41 25.37
CA LEU A 876 -13.57 -18.25 24.07
C LEU A 876 -12.46 -18.22 23.02
N GLU A 877 -12.62 -19.01 21.95
CA GLU A 877 -11.75 -18.98 20.78
C GLU A 877 -12.65 -18.93 19.55
N LEU A 878 -12.49 -17.90 18.70
CA LEU A 878 -13.34 -17.68 17.53
C LEU A 878 -12.60 -18.04 16.24
N GLY A 879 -13.16 -18.97 15.48
CA GLY A 879 -12.86 -19.19 14.07
C GLY A 879 -13.76 -18.37 13.15
N GLY A 880 -13.89 -18.81 11.90
CA GLY A 880 -14.71 -18.14 10.88
C GLY A 880 -14.03 -16.95 10.20
N ARG A 881 -14.84 -16.03 9.64
CA ARG A 881 -14.38 -14.82 8.95
C ARG A 881 -15.17 -13.61 9.44
N TRP A 882 -14.44 -12.70 10.09
CA TRP A 882 -14.93 -11.47 10.70
C TRP A 882 -13.74 -10.51 10.84
N ALA A 883 -14.01 -9.21 10.98
CA ALA A 883 -13.00 -8.17 11.13
C ALA A 883 -12.71 -7.85 12.60
N VAL A 884 -13.76 -7.58 13.39
CA VAL A 884 -13.70 -7.33 14.84
C VAL A 884 -14.87 -8.04 15.52
N CYS A 885 -14.68 -8.49 16.76
CA CYS A 885 -15.75 -9.04 17.60
C CYS A 885 -15.70 -8.44 19.02
N GLU A 886 -16.78 -7.81 19.47
CA GLU A 886 -16.97 -7.49 20.89
C GLU A 886 -17.70 -8.62 21.59
N VAL A 887 -17.15 -9.04 22.73
CA VAL A 887 -17.69 -10.11 23.54
C VAL A 887 -18.27 -9.50 24.81
N SER A 888 -19.53 -9.82 25.10
CA SER A 888 -20.17 -9.45 26.36
C SER A 888 -20.81 -10.66 27.04
N VAL A 889 -20.71 -10.73 28.36
CA VAL A 889 -21.30 -11.81 29.17
C VAL A 889 -22.25 -11.17 30.16
N ASN A 890 -23.53 -11.57 30.12
CA ASN A 890 -24.59 -11.03 30.98
C ASN A 890 -24.74 -9.50 30.91
N GLY A 891 -24.43 -8.90 29.75
CA GLY A 891 -24.49 -7.46 29.51
C GLY A 891 -23.23 -6.68 29.91
N GLU A 892 -22.21 -7.35 30.46
CA GLU A 892 -20.92 -6.76 30.80
C GLU A 892 -19.91 -7.02 29.66
N HIS A 893 -19.17 -5.99 29.25
CA HIS A 893 -18.13 -6.11 28.23
C HIS A 893 -16.96 -6.95 28.75
N ALA A 894 -16.64 -8.03 28.04
CA ALA A 894 -15.60 -8.97 28.44
C ALA A 894 -14.29 -8.78 27.66
N ALA A 895 -14.38 -8.54 26.34
CA ALA A 895 -13.22 -8.34 25.48
C ALA A 895 -13.58 -7.70 24.13
N THR A 896 -12.59 -7.06 23.50
CA THR A 896 -12.60 -6.71 22.07
C THR A 896 -11.54 -7.56 21.35
N LEU A 897 -11.98 -8.40 20.43
CA LEU A 897 -11.13 -9.28 19.65
C LEU A 897 -10.83 -8.60 18.31
N MET A 898 -9.60 -8.12 18.12
CA MET A 898 -9.15 -7.43 16.90
C MET A 898 -7.86 -8.04 16.33
N PHE A 899 -6.80 -8.13 17.15
CA PHE A 899 -5.54 -8.80 16.80
C PHE A 899 -5.41 -10.21 17.38
N THR A 900 -6.41 -10.65 18.11
CA THR A 900 -6.51 -11.97 18.70
C THR A 900 -7.90 -12.50 18.45
N ASN A 901 -8.04 -13.83 18.46
CA ASN A 901 -9.32 -14.50 18.33
C ASN A 901 -9.79 -15.13 19.64
N ARG A 902 -9.15 -14.81 20.78
CA ARG A 902 -9.43 -15.49 22.04
C ARG A 902 -9.47 -14.57 23.26
N CYS A 903 -10.26 -14.95 24.25
CA CYS A 903 -10.31 -14.31 25.57
C CYS A 903 -10.75 -15.31 26.65
N ASP A 904 -10.53 -14.96 27.93
CA ASP A 904 -11.06 -15.73 29.06
C ASP A 904 -12.33 -15.07 29.61
N LEU A 905 -13.41 -15.85 29.69
CA LEU A 905 -14.70 -15.38 30.21
C LEU A 905 -14.89 -15.67 31.69
N ALA A 906 -13.96 -16.37 32.36
CA ALA A 906 -14.09 -16.76 33.76
C ALA A 906 -14.52 -15.61 34.71
N PRO A 907 -13.98 -14.38 34.60
CA PRO A 907 -14.35 -13.28 35.50
C PRO A 907 -15.83 -12.85 35.39
N TYR A 908 -16.49 -13.15 34.27
CA TYR A 908 -17.82 -12.65 33.93
C TYR A 908 -18.91 -13.74 34.02
N LEU A 909 -18.51 -15.00 34.12
CA LEU A 909 -19.41 -16.14 34.22
C LEU A 909 -19.96 -16.31 35.64
N LYS A 910 -21.26 -16.56 35.73
CA LYS A 910 -21.99 -16.88 36.97
C LYS A 910 -22.39 -18.35 36.95
N ASN A 911 -22.37 -19.00 38.11
CA ASN A 911 -22.87 -20.38 38.23
C ASN A 911 -24.35 -20.44 37.76
N GLY A 912 -24.65 -21.31 36.80
CA GLY A 912 -25.95 -21.39 36.14
C GLY A 912 -25.91 -20.88 34.70
N GLU A 913 -27.03 -20.31 34.23
CA GLU A 913 -27.15 -19.85 32.84
C GLU A 913 -26.57 -18.44 32.67
N ASN A 914 -25.75 -18.27 31.64
CA ASN A 914 -25.16 -17.01 31.22
C ASN A 914 -25.62 -16.69 29.80
N THR A 915 -25.75 -15.40 29.50
CA THR A 915 -25.98 -14.92 28.13
C THR A 915 -24.68 -14.39 27.56
N ILE A 916 -24.18 -15.01 26.51
CA ILE A 916 -23.01 -14.53 25.77
C ILE A 916 -23.53 -13.80 24.54
N THR A 917 -23.06 -12.58 24.33
CA THR A 917 -23.38 -11.75 23.16
C THR A 917 -22.10 -11.44 22.41
N LEU A 918 -22.13 -11.67 21.10
CA LEU A 918 -21.03 -11.46 20.17
C LEU A 918 -21.48 -10.41 19.17
N LYS A 919 -20.84 -9.24 19.20
CA LYS A 919 -21.05 -8.18 18.23
C LYS A 919 -19.95 -8.25 17.18
N ILE A 920 -20.29 -8.77 16.02
CA ILE A 920 -19.34 -9.07 14.95
C ILE A 920 -19.47 -8.07 13.81
N TYR A 921 -18.32 -7.70 13.26
CA TYR A 921 -18.18 -6.77 12.14
C TYR A 921 -17.62 -7.49 10.92
N ASN A 922 -18.13 -7.18 9.73
CA ASN A 922 -17.49 -7.53 8.46
C ASN A 922 -17.02 -6.28 7.73
N SER A 923 -16.90 -6.33 6.42
CA SER A 923 -16.52 -5.19 5.59
C SER A 923 -17.52 -4.91 4.47
N ASN A 924 -17.20 -3.93 3.63
CA ASN A 924 -17.98 -3.61 2.43
C ASN A 924 -17.80 -4.61 1.29
N ARG A 925 -17.01 -5.69 1.43
CA ARG A 925 -16.70 -6.60 0.33
C ARG A 925 -17.93 -7.22 -0.31
N ASN A 926 -18.88 -7.64 0.51
CA ASN A 926 -20.10 -8.27 0.05
C ASN A 926 -21.11 -7.27 -0.52
N LEU A 927 -21.06 -6.01 -0.07
CA LEU A 927 -21.92 -4.93 -0.54
C LEU A 927 -21.41 -4.29 -1.85
N LEU A 928 -20.13 -3.91 -1.90
CA LEU A 928 -19.51 -3.11 -2.95
C LEU A 928 -18.70 -3.93 -3.97
N GLY A 929 -18.45 -5.21 -3.69
CA GLY A 929 -17.74 -6.11 -4.61
C GLY A 929 -16.22 -6.06 -4.48
N PRO A 930 -15.47 -6.55 -5.48
CA PRO A 930 -15.93 -6.92 -6.83
C PRO A 930 -16.73 -8.24 -6.87
N HIS A 931 -17.89 -8.26 -7.52
CA HIS A 931 -18.77 -9.45 -7.53
C HIS A 931 -18.58 -10.38 -8.73
N HIS A 932 -18.13 -9.86 -9.87
CA HIS A 932 -18.26 -10.55 -11.17
C HIS A 932 -16.93 -10.96 -11.82
N ARG A 933 -15.87 -11.16 -11.02
CA ARG A 933 -14.56 -11.60 -11.52
C ARG A 933 -14.40 -13.12 -11.47
N HIS A 934 -13.58 -13.66 -12.38
CA HIS A 934 -13.17 -15.07 -12.34
C HIS A 934 -12.28 -15.41 -11.14
N ASP A 935 -11.52 -14.46 -10.62
CA ASP A 935 -10.96 -14.60 -9.27
C ASP A 935 -12.02 -14.09 -8.29
N PRO A 936 -12.65 -14.97 -7.48
CA PRO A 936 -13.74 -14.56 -6.60
C PRO A 936 -13.26 -13.76 -5.38
N GLU A 937 -11.97 -13.79 -5.04
CA GLU A 937 -11.40 -12.92 -3.98
C GLU A 937 -9.95 -12.54 -4.30
N PRO A 938 -9.73 -11.52 -5.15
CA PRO A 938 -8.39 -11.07 -5.51
C PRO A 938 -7.69 -10.38 -4.33
N TYR A 939 -6.38 -10.64 -4.17
CA TYR A 939 -5.54 -10.03 -3.12
C TYR A 939 -4.83 -8.73 -3.57
N GLY A 940 -5.00 -8.36 -4.83
CA GLY A 940 -4.67 -7.06 -5.40
C GLY A 940 -5.91 -6.49 -6.09
N VAL A 941 -6.50 -5.46 -5.52
CA VAL A 941 -7.79 -4.90 -5.93
C VAL A 941 -7.61 -3.45 -6.35
N GLY A 942 -8.00 -3.09 -7.56
CA GLY A 942 -7.96 -1.70 -8.03
C GLY A 942 -9.17 -1.37 -8.90
N PRO A 943 -9.26 -0.15 -9.46
CA PRO A 943 -10.40 0.30 -10.26
C PRO A 943 -10.78 -0.68 -11.37
N ASN A 944 -9.78 -1.21 -12.07
CA ASN A 944 -9.98 -2.17 -13.14
C ASN A 944 -10.68 -3.45 -12.65
N THR A 945 -10.38 -3.95 -11.45
CA THR A 945 -11.01 -5.16 -10.89
C THR A 945 -12.53 -5.06 -10.84
N PHE A 946 -13.09 -3.85 -10.77
CA PHE A 946 -14.52 -3.58 -10.82
C PHE A 946 -15.01 -3.15 -12.20
N SER A 947 -14.27 -2.27 -12.88
CA SER A 947 -14.77 -1.55 -14.05
C SER A 947 -14.83 -2.37 -15.34
N PHE A 948 -13.96 -3.39 -15.46
CA PHE A 948 -13.70 -4.12 -16.72
C PHE A 948 -13.34 -3.18 -17.88
N GLU A 949 -12.77 -2.01 -17.56
CA GLU A 949 -12.46 -1.00 -18.57
C GLU A 949 -11.51 -1.56 -19.63
N GLY A 950 -11.84 -1.33 -20.90
CA GLY A 950 -11.06 -1.84 -22.02
C GLY A 950 -11.25 -3.34 -22.31
N GLU A 951 -11.90 -4.10 -21.44
CA GLU A 951 -12.12 -5.55 -21.58
C GLU A 951 -13.42 -5.90 -22.32
N TRP A 952 -14.41 -5.00 -22.33
CA TRP A 952 -15.65 -5.17 -23.10
C TRP A 952 -15.41 -5.01 -24.61
N ARG A 953 -16.07 -5.84 -25.42
CA ARG A 953 -16.12 -5.77 -26.89
C ARG A 953 -17.49 -6.25 -27.36
N ASP A 954 -18.25 -5.37 -28.03
CA ASP A 954 -19.59 -5.67 -28.57
C ASP A 954 -20.54 -6.32 -27.55
N GLY A 955 -20.62 -5.74 -26.34
CA GLY A 955 -21.46 -6.25 -25.24
C GLY A 955 -20.96 -7.55 -24.59
N LYS A 956 -19.70 -7.95 -24.85
CA LYS A 956 -19.10 -9.15 -24.26
C LYS A 956 -17.81 -8.83 -23.53
N CYS A 957 -17.62 -9.40 -22.34
CA CYS A 957 -16.37 -9.36 -21.60
C CYS A 957 -16.03 -10.78 -21.15
N SER A 958 -14.87 -11.30 -21.56
CA SER A 958 -14.44 -12.66 -21.17
C SER A 958 -14.09 -12.76 -19.70
N ALA A 959 -13.78 -11.64 -19.04
CA ALA A 959 -13.44 -11.63 -17.63
C ALA A 959 -14.66 -11.46 -16.70
N TYR A 960 -15.80 -11.06 -17.26
CA TYR A 960 -17.07 -10.92 -16.53
C TYR A 960 -17.69 -12.31 -16.32
N ASP A 961 -18.00 -12.62 -15.06
CA ASP A 961 -18.72 -13.81 -14.63
C ASP A 961 -20.11 -13.39 -14.13
N VAL A 962 -21.16 -13.96 -14.71
CA VAL A 962 -22.56 -13.67 -14.32
C VAL A 962 -22.88 -14.10 -12.89
N ARG A 963 -22.08 -15.01 -12.33
CA ARG A 963 -22.23 -15.47 -10.95
C ARG A 963 -21.70 -14.41 -10.00
N TYR A 964 -22.27 -14.36 -8.80
CA TYR A 964 -21.78 -13.52 -7.73
C TYR A 964 -20.64 -14.20 -6.99
N ALA A 965 -19.63 -13.42 -6.65
CA ALA A 965 -18.57 -13.76 -5.71
C ALA A 965 -18.72 -12.94 -4.41
N PHE A 966 -18.91 -13.66 -3.32
CA PHE A 966 -18.94 -13.15 -1.95
C PHE A 966 -17.76 -13.68 -1.14
N VAL A 967 -17.58 -13.15 0.06
CA VAL A 967 -16.77 -13.74 1.11
C VAL A 967 -17.66 -14.26 2.24
N ARG A 968 -17.21 -15.34 2.88
CA ARG A 968 -17.84 -15.88 4.08
C ARG A 968 -17.86 -14.81 5.17
N PHE A 969 -18.97 -14.71 5.88
CA PHE A 969 -19.10 -13.96 7.12
C PHE A 969 -19.69 -14.86 8.19
N GLY A 970 -19.08 -14.87 9.37
CA GLY A 970 -19.54 -15.69 10.49
C GLY A 970 -18.44 -16.10 11.45
N ILE A 971 -18.85 -16.74 12.54
CA ILE A 971 -18.01 -17.18 13.65
C ILE A 971 -18.16 -18.69 13.88
N GLU A 972 -17.08 -19.31 14.35
CA GLU A 972 -17.03 -20.71 14.77
C GLU A 972 -16.41 -20.78 16.17
N THR A 973 -16.85 -21.71 17.03
CA THR A 973 -16.37 -21.84 18.43
C THR A 973 -16.00 -23.27 18.78
#